data_AF-A0A959WDG0-F1
#
_entry.id   AF-A0A959WDG0-F1
#
_cell.length_a   1.000
_cell.length_b   1.000
_cell.length_c   1.000
_cell.angle_alpha   90.00
_cell.angle_beta   90.00
_cell.angle_gamma   90.00
#
_symmetry.space_group_name_H-M   'P 1'
#
loop_
_entity.id
_entity.type
_entity.pdbx_description
1 polymer ?
#
loop_
_entity_poly.entity_id
_entity_poly.type
_entity_poly.pdbx_seq_one_letter_code
_entity_poly.pdbx_strand_id
1 'polypeptide(L)'
;MGVEKMREGGMLAAEPARGLRWTGLALAAAMLLCLGLSLAPAKANAADAVYIDYPAHGSIFQAAPYDYEGRAFPDIFPLPPVMSPWVRGAVQVETSPGVWGGPTCSSSLVGIPNLCGVYRWRTLLGSFQESWKASESEADGLAGSNSLTDGKYRVKVGQPGGFGVPDNYAENYFFVDGTDPETSIDLGPNQYNNDASANIHFEFSGNDPVVNDYASGIDYFNCKLDSGPWDHCTAPGGSAPYTYDLTAPEGGHTLYVKAVDKANNEDDTAAEHSWIIDETPPNISITSPVAKKRYLLHENIPATFNCSDPLAGTPPAASGIASCTATPVNNEDLGPHLFTVTAIDNAGNTSTKSVAYTIDPPDYGDFVMESHPLAYYRFNEALGSADMLDSSGNHNDGIYQNGIALRRDGATACERRPHPPRVCELANPAENKAAFFPARDGHGYVNDMPAPQTAYTMEAWVKPRDGANMMVMSHGGGGQLFISGGNLAFRQVQDTIYSGGAVPPGVWSHVAATWNGSLTRLYVNGVQVASSTTANKPPSGTSTFYVGYGEMAPWFHGEMDEAAYYGSALSQHRIADRFKIGKAKDNPSIEAGNSPFNTEGPFTDPQSPKNGGLYAPTKTPNAEFTCSDVDDLPGNSDIASCAATVDGNPVLSGDPLPDTLGPHTLTVTAIDEGGNTYVHHHSYTVKNFQDLFNTDSPVVYCRLGDASGGPMLDSSGNGNNGIYKNDQDSGPVGISGDGDRARDFFGKGGYGYINGVAAPRYQSTLEAWVYPRDARDQSIVGHGDAGEIFIQGGQFKYRRMGETVTSSVPVQVGAWQQVAGTWDGADIRIYVNGVETGKVESTRRPSSVSTFYVGFGELAPWFYGAIDEVAYYPVALNANRMYQHWLADPPPEDLTENPGEGTEPGSPGTGDPDRPTDPGTGGSDDPATGNPDTPVTEDPGTDEPVGETPSAEPGDGEAESGEPTATQRKWEKARAKARKRKAAVKKCKKIKNPAKRKACLKRARAN
;
A
#
# COMPACT_ATOMS: atom_id res chain seq x y z
N MET A 1 7.04 55.54 -7.07
CA MET A 1 5.90 55.85 -7.96
C MET A 1 5.03 54.60 -7.98
N GLY A 2 3.76 54.60 -7.57
CA GLY A 2 2.99 55.60 -6.83
C GLY A 2 1.52 55.66 -7.25
N VAL A 3 0.59 55.76 -6.28
CA VAL A 3 -0.84 56.15 -6.44
C VAL A 3 -1.70 55.10 -7.18
N GLU A 4 -2.82 54.55 -6.68
CA GLU A 4 -3.60 54.65 -5.42
C GLU A 4 -4.58 53.40 -5.39
N LYS A 5 -5.62 53.18 -4.56
CA LYS A 5 -6.39 53.96 -3.56
C LYS A 5 -7.17 53.04 -2.59
N MET A 6 -7.13 53.31 -1.26
CA MET A 6 -8.23 53.25 -0.24
C MET A 6 -9.12 51.97 -0.06
N ARG A 7 -9.69 51.60 1.11
CA ARG A 7 -9.73 52.09 2.54
C ARG A 7 -10.50 51.05 3.41
N GLU A 8 -10.52 50.98 4.75
CA GLU A 8 -9.82 51.49 5.98
C GLU A 8 -10.30 50.52 7.14
N GLY A 9 -9.77 50.33 8.36
CA GLY A 9 -8.77 50.98 9.23
C GLY A 9 -9.43 51.56 10.50
N GLY A 10 -9.26 51.09 11.75
CA GLY A 10 -8.38 50.08 12.39
C GLY A 10 -8.99 49.55 13.72
N MET A 11 -8.30 49.24 14.83
CA MET A 11 -6.94 49.57 15.32
C MET A 11 -6.42 48.60 16.43
N LEU A 12 -5.11 48.26 16.41
CA LEU A 12 -4.13 48.05 17.53
C LEU A 12 -4.44 47.02 18.67
N ALA A 13 -3.59 46.02 19.01
CA ALA A 13 -2.17 46.00 19.50
C ALA A 13 -2.02 46.28 21.02
N ALA A 14 -1.06 45.72 21.79
CA ALA A 14 0.17 44.98 21.48
C ALA A 14 0.62 44.00 22.61
N GLU A 15 1.65 43.19 22.35
CA GLU A 15 2.42 42.36 23.32
C GLU A 15 3.82 43.01 23.59
N PRO A 16 4.61 42.67 24.65
CA PRO A 16 5.49 41.48 24.58
C PRO A 16 5.84 40.82 25.95
N ALA A 17 6.71 39.80 25.94
CA ALA A 17 7.06 38.97 27.11
C ALA A 17 8.57 38.95 27.52
N ARG A 18 8.85 38.21 28.61
CA ARG A 18 10.13 37.65 29.12
C ARG A 18 11.05 38.52 29.99
N GLY A 19 11.42 37.96 31.15
CA GLY A 19 12.60 38.28 31.97
C GLY A 19 12.98 37.06 32.82
N LEU A 20 14.24 36.59 32.74
CA LEU A 20 14.65 35.28 33.28
C LEU A 20 15.86 35.41 34.24
N ARG A 21 15.82 34.77 35.42
CA ARG A 21 17.00 34.29 36.17
C ARG A 21 16.64 33.38 37.36
N TRP A 22 17.61 32.57 37.78
CA TRP A 22 17.48 31.47 38.75
C TRP A 22 18.01 31.82 40.15
N THR A 23 17.55 31.10 41.19
CA THR A 23 18.34 30.29 42.19
C THR A 23 17.72 30.33 43.61
N GLY A 24 17.84 29.22 44.39
CA GLY A 24 17.92 29.33 45.88
C GLY A 24 17.00 28.47 46.77
N LEU A 25 17.36 27.20 46.96
CA LEU A 25 17.12 26.27 48.10
C LEU A 25 16.24 26.63 49.35
N ALA A 26 15.36 25.68 49.68
CA ALA A 26 15.30 24.87 50.94
C ALA A 26 14.70 25.36 52.30
N LEU A 27 13.66 24.62 52.72
CA LEU A 27 13.38 23.98 54.04
C LEU A 27 13.24 24.73 55.41
N ALA A 28 12.24 24.23 56.17
CA ALA A 28 12.21 23.94 57.63
C ALA A 28 11.69 24.94 58.70
N ALA A 29 10.47 24.64 59.19
CA ALA A 29 10.07 24.41 60.59
C ALA A 29 10.33 25.42 61.76
N ALA A 30 9.24 26.08 62.17
CA ALA A 30 8.59 26.02 63.51
C ALA A 30 9.16 26.65 64.82
N MET A 31 8.20 27.06 65.67
CA MET A 31 8.16 27.19 67.15
C MET A 31 8.48 28.52 67.92
N LEU A 32 7.39 29.05 68.52
CA LEU A 32 7.18 29.36 69.97
C LEU A 32 7.29 30.80 70.57
N LEU A 33 6.19 31.12 71.30
CA LEU A 33 6.06 31.81 72.61
C LEU A 33 6.14 33.34 72.76
N CYS A 34 5.05 33.91 73.32
CA CYS A 34 5.09 34.75 74.52
C CYS A 34 3.75 34.73 75.29
N LEU A 35 3.78 34.92 76.62
CA LEU A 35 2.61 35.12 77.52
C LEU A 35 2.43 36.64 77.81
N GLY A 36 1.36 37.18 78.40
CA GLY A 36 0.07 36.65 78.90
C GLY A 36 -0.55 37.58 79.98
N LEU A 37 -1.54 37.08 80.75
CA LEU A 37 -2.25 37.71 81.90
C LEU A 37 -3.40 38.71 81.61
N SER A 38 -4.29 38.85 82.61
CA SER A 38 -5.65 39.40 82.49
C SER A 38 -6.12 40.18 83.74
N LEU A 39 -7.25 40.88 83.63
CA LEU A 39 -8.04 41.40 84.75
C LEU A 39 -9.53 40.99 84.59
N ALA A 40 -10.26 40.91 85.71
CA ALA A 40 -11.51 40.17 85.82
C ALA A 40 -12.80 41.03 85.75
N PRO A 41 -13.96 40.45 85.37
CA PRO A 41 -15.19 41.20 85.10
C PRO A 41 -16.13 41.36 86.31
N ALA A 42 -17.07 42.31 86.20
CA ALA A 42 -18.30 42.37 87.01
C ALA A 42 -19.40 41.46 86.42
N LYS A 43 -20.34 40.99 87.24
CA LYS A 43 -21.35 39.99 86.86
C LYS A 43 -22.73 40.60 86.55
N ALA A 44 -23.42 39.99 85.60
CA ALA A 44 -24.88 39.91 85.52
C ALA A 44 -25.27 38.44 85.28
N ASN A 45 -26.50 38.05 85.64
CA ASN A 45 -27.00 36.67 85.51
C ASN A 45 -28.26 36.64 84.64
N ALA A 46 -28.40 35.61 83.81
CA ALA A 46 -29.66 34.90 83.56
C ALA A 46 -29.34 33.56 82.84
N ALA A 47 -30.37 32.72 82.67
CA ALA A 47 -30.32 31.49 81.90
C ALA A 47 -31.61 31.37 81.09
N ASP A 48 -31.53 30.83 79.88
CA ASP A 48 -32.67 30.64 78.98
C ASP A 48 -32.93 29.14 78.75
N ALA A 49 -34.18 28.80 78.45
CA ALA A 49 -34.59 27.47 78.00
C ALA A 49 -35.14 27.55 76.57
N VAL A 50 -34.93 26.47 75.80
CA VAL A 50 -35.34 26.39 74.39
C VAL A 50 -36.54 25.47 74.27
N TYR A 51 -37.60 25.95 73.61
CA TYR A 51 -38.80 25.18 73.29
C TYR A 51 -39.06 25.19 71.77
N ILE A 52 -39.46 24.02 71.25
CA ILE A 52 -39.86 23.82 69.85
C ILE A 52 -41.35 23.47 69.85
N ASP A 53 -42.16 24.26 69.13
CA ASP A 53 -43.60 23.99 68.95
C ASP A 53 -43.85 23.12 67.72
N TYR A 54 -44.72 22.11 67.86
CA TYR A 54 -45.24 21.31 66.75
C TYR A 54 -46.49 21.97 66.12
N PRO A 55 -46.73 21.81 64.79
CA PRO A 55 -47.99 22.23 64.17
C PRO A 55 -49.21 21.54 64.79
N ALA A 56 -50.22 22.32 65.19
CA ALA A 56 -51.32 21.82 66.00
C ALA A 56 -52.55 21.35 65.18
N HIS A 57 -52.72 20.04 65.06
CA HIS A 57 -54.06 19.45 64.86
C HIS A 57 -54.73 19.30 66.24
N GLY A 58 -55.73 20.14 66.51
CA GLY A 58 -56.03 20.56 67.88
C GLY A 58 -57.12 19.81 68.65
N SER A 59 -57.18 20.08 69.96
CA SER A 59 -58.35 19.89 70.83
C SER A 59 -58.28 20.75 72.11
N ILE A 60 -59.23 21.68 72.26
CA ILE A 60 -59.98 22.13 73.48
C ILE A 60 -59.21 22.04 74.84
N PHE A 61 -58.98 23.11 75.63
CA PHE A 61 -59.98 23.79 76.49
C PHE A 61 -59.58 25.20 77.03
N GLN A 62 -60.48 26.17 76.83
CA GLN A 62 -61.05 27.16 77.80
C GLN A 62 -60.15 28.10 78.68
N ALA A 63 -60.49 29.40 78.69
CA ALA A 63 -59.86 30.51 79.47
C ALA A 63 -60.55 30.75 80.86
N ALA A 64 -60.27 31.75 81.73
CA ALA A 64 -59.59 33.08 81.70
C ALA A 64 -59.24 33.51 83.19
N PRO A 65 -59.20 34.80 83.68
CA PRO A 65 -59.02 36.16 83.08
C PRO A 65 -58.09 37.15 83.89
N TYR A 66 -58.00 38.44 83.45
CA TYR A 66 -57.62 39.69 84.21
C TYR A 66 -56.14 39.95 84.63
N ASP A 67 -55.58 41.19 84.71
CA ASP A 67 -55.98 42.55 84.26
C ASP A 67 -54.79 43.59 84.24
N TYR A 68 -55.03 44.75 83.61
CA TYR A 68 -54.48 46.12 83.85
C TYR A 68 -53.09 46.63 83.35
N GLU A 69 -53.18 47.53 82.35
CA GLU A 69 -52.40 48.75 82.00
C GLU A 69 -50.85 48.86 82.05
N GLY A 70 -50.28 49.31 80.91
CA GLY A 70 -48.99 50.01 80.82
C GLY A 70 -48.56 50.29 79.36
N ARG A 71 -48.61 51.54 78.87
CA ARG A 71 -48.37 51.90 77.44
C ARG A 71 -47.16 52.84 77.23
N ALA A 72 -46.23 52.47 76.34
CA ALA A 72 -45.53 53.37 75.41
C ALA A 72 -44.69 52.62 74.34
N PHE A 73 -44.65 53.18 73.12
CA PHE A 73 -43.79 52.88 71.95
C PHE A 73 -43.13 54.24 71.52
N PRO A 74 -42.22 54.37 70.51
CA PRO A 74 -41.89 53.46 69.40
C PRO A 74 -40.39 53.36 68.97
N ASP A 75 -40.16 52.68 67.83
CA ASP A 75 -39.05 52.72 66.84
C ASP A 75 -37.58 52.50 67.30
N ILE A 76 -36.82 51.47 66.87
CA ILE A 76 -36.55 50.81 65.56
C ILE A 76 -35.36 51.43 64.78
N PHE A 77 -34.29 50.63 64.66
CA PHE A 77 -33.31 50.55 63.56
C PHE A 77 -32.71 49.11 63.57
N PRO A 78 -32.03 48.62 62.52
CA PRO A 78 -32.18 47.21 62.12
C PRO A 78 -30.95 46.34 62.41
N LEU A 79 -31.11 45.02 62.27
CA LEU A 79 -30.03 44.05 62.17
C LEU A 79 -29.96 43.48 60.73
N PRO A 80 -28.76 43.08 60.26
CA PRO A 80 -28.55 42.64 58.88
C PRO A 80 -29.11 41.23 58.61
N PRO A 81 -29.36 40.86 57.34
CA PRO A 81 -29.75 39.51 56.98
C PRO A 81 -28.63 38.50 57.26
N VAL A 82 -28.97 37.41 57.96
CA VAL A 82 -28.15 36.20 58.04
C VAL A 82 -28.60 35.27 56.92
N MET A 83 -27.65 34.66 56.19
CA MET A 83 -27.97 33.70 55.12
C MET A 83 -28.13 32.28 55.68
N SER A 84 -28.99 31.49 55.01
CA SER A 84 -29.29 30.06 55.23
C SER A 84 -29.99 29.67 56.55
N PRO A 85 -31.32 29.43 56.53
CA PRO A 85 -32.13 29.00 57.68
C PRO A 85 -32.54 27.50 57.67
N TRP A 86 -31.94 26.67 56.82
CA TRP A 86 -32.32 25.26 56.59
C TRP A 86 -31.54 24.29 57.49
N VAL A 87 -32.17 23.18 57.91
CA VAL A 87 -31.56 22.15 58.77
C VAL A 87 -32.00 20.74 58.34
N ARG A 88 -31.03 19.88 57.98
CA ARG A 88 -31.24 18.49 57.53
C ARG A 88 -31.81 17.59 58.63
N GLY A 89 -32.85 16.81 58.32
CA GLY A 89 -33.71 16.13 59.31
C GLY A 89 -33.39 14.66 59.65
N ALA A 90 -32.20 14.32 60.16
CA ALA A 90 -31.92 12.93 60.59
C ALA A 90 -31.06 12.79 61.87
N VAL A 91 -31.56 12.00 62.83
CA VAL A 91 -30.77 11.41 63.92
C VAL A 91 -30.92 9.89 63.84
N GLN A 92 -29.84 9.19 63.48
CA GLN A 92 -29.84 7.73 63.34
C GLN A 92 -29.38 7.02 64.63
N VAL A 93 -29.89 5.80 64.83
CA VAL A 93 -29.60 4.96 66.01
C VAL A 93 -28.88 3.71 65.53
N GLU A 94 -27.57 3.62 65.78
CA GLU A 94 -26.83 2.38 65.51
C GLU A 94 -27.26 1.27 66.47
N THR A 95 -27.71 0.14 65.90
CA THR A 95 -27.83 -1.13 66.62
C THR A 95 -26.78 -2.11 66.10
N SER A 96 -25.86 -2.47 67.00
CA SER A 96 -24.61 -3.19 66.76
C SER A 96 -24.77 -4.60 66.14
N PRO A 97 -23.66 -5.16 65.61
CA PRO A 97 -22.99 -6.19 66.43
C PRO A 97 -21.44 -6.20 66.36
N GLY A 98 -20.80 -6.31 67.53
CA GLY A 98 -19.37 -6.57 67.69
C GLY A 98 -19.09 -7.16 69.08
N VAL A 99 -18.26 -8.21 69.17
CA VAL A 99 -18.21 -9.11 70.35
C VAL A 99 -16.86 -9.06 71.06
N TRP A 100 -16.84 -8.99 72.40
CA TRP A 100 -16.16 -9.92 73.34
C TRP A 100 -16.01 -9.33 74.76
N GLY A 101 -16.25 -10.15 75.79
CA GLY A 101 -15.80 -9.90 77.18
C GLY A 101 -16.90 -9.56 78.21
N GLY A 102 -17.16 -10.48 79.14
CA GLY A 102 -17.88 -10.21 80.41
C GLY A 102 -16.90 -9.86 81.56
N PRO A 103 -17.30 -9.92 82.85
CA PRO A 103 -18.47 -10.65 83.36
C PRO A 103 -19.26 -10.00 84.54
N THR A 104 -20.26 -10.74 85.03
CA THR A 104 -20.83 -10.76 86.41
C THR A 104 -21.61 -9.57 86.99
N CYS A 105 -22.86 -9.91 87.40
CA CYS A 105 -23.53 -9.50 88.66
C CYS A 105 -24.05 -8.06 88.83
N SER A 106 -25.14 -7.82 89.59
CA SER A 106 -26.26 -8.72 89.98
C SER A 106 -27.44 -7.93 90.57
N SER A 107 -28.59 -8.63 90.65
CA SER A 107 -29.57 -8.60 91.77
C SER A 107 -30.38 -7.34 92.12
N SER A 108 -31.70 -7.57 92.17
CA SER A 108 -32.69 -7.06 93.14
C SER A 108 -33.01 -5.56 93.24
N LEU A 109 -34.25 -5.27 92.83
CA LEU A 109 -35.18 -4.27 93.38
C LEU A 109 -34.88 -3.80 94.82
N VAL A 110 -34.82 -2.47 95.03
CA VAL A 110 -35.61 -1.68 96.01
C VAL A 110 -34.97 -0.28 96.21
N GLY A 111 -35.79 0.78 96.20
CA GLY A 111 -35.52 2.04 96.91
C GLY A 111 -34.61 3.06 96.22
N ILE A 112 -35.10 4.30 96.08
CA ILE A 112 -34.36 5.48 95.61
C ILE A 112 -33.27 5.85 96.64
N PRO A 113 -32.00 6.02 96.22
CA PRO A 113 -31.36 7.32 96.49
C PRO A 113 -30.24 7.77 95.49
N ASN A 114 -30.07 9.10 95.43
CA ASN A 114 -28.87 9.87 95.01
C ASN A 114 -28.52 9.86 93.50
N LEU A 115 -28.31 10.99 92.82
CA LEU A 115 -27.50 12.20 93.09
C LEU A 115 -26.00 11.97 93.21
N CYS A 116 -25.25 12.24 92.13
CA CYS A 116 -24.02 13.06 92.10
C CYS A 116 -23.44 13.12 90.66
N GLY A 117 -23.31 14.26 89.98
CA GLY A 117 -23.80 15.61 90.29
C GLY A 117 -22.99 16.73 89.62
N VAL A 118 -23.25 17.97 90.04
CA VAL A 118 -22.43 19.18 89.82
C VAL A 118 -22.28 19.65 88.36
N TYR A 119 -23.36 20.26 87.83
CA TYR A 119 -23.25 21.23 86.74
C TYR A 119 -22.23 22.33 87.09
N ARG A 120 -21.19 22.49 86.27
CA ARG A 120 -20.23 23.61 86.37
C ARG A 120 -20.47 24.64 85.27
N TRP A 121 -21.10 25.75 85.65
CA TRP A 121 -21.17 26.96 84.83
C TRP A 121 -19.80 27.40 84.33
N ARG A 122 -19.67 27.65 83.02
CA ARG A 122 -18.50 28.29 82.42
C ARG A 122 -18.91 29.32 81.37
N THR A 123 -18.99 30.58 81.79
CA THR A 123 -19.18 31.72 80.88
C THR A 123 -17.91 31.96 80.06
N LEU A 124 -18.05 32.21 78.77
CA LEU A 124 -17.01 32.82 77.92
C LEU A 124 -17.63 33.94 77.09
N LEU A 125 -16.84 34.99 76.86
CA LEU A 125 -17.20 36.19 76.12
C LEU A 125 -16.18 36.35 74.99
N GLY A 126 -16.63 36.46 73.74
CA GLY A 126 -15.77 36.74 72.58
C GLY A 126 -16.50 36.59 71.26
N SER A 127 -16.36 37.60 70.38
CA SER A 127 -16.59 37.58 68.92
C SER A 127 -17.59 36.55 68.35
N PHE A 128 -18.79 37.01 68.01
CA PHE A 128 -19.79 36.23 67.25
C PHE A 128 -19.29 35.83 65.84
N GLN A 129 -18.98 34.55 65.64
CA GLN A 129 -19.23 33.84 64.37
C GLN A 129 -19.08 32.31 64.56
N GLU A 130 -20.13 31.66 65.06
CA GLU A 130 -20.24 30.19 65.02
C GLU A 130 -21.62 29.78 64.48
N SER A 131 -21.61 28.79 63.58
CA SER A 131 -22.80 28.12 63.05
C SER A 131 -23.39 27.19 64.10
N TRP A 132 -24.72 27.11 64.20
CA TRP A 132 -25.41 26.21 65.12
C TRP A 132 -25.06 24.74 64.83
N LYS A 133 -24.26 24.12 65.71
CA LYS A 133 -24.19 22.67 65.88
C LYS A 133 -24.62 22.33 67.29
N ALA A 134 -25.61 21.45 67.43
CA ALA A 134 -26.01 20.93 68.74
C ALA A 134 -24.89 20.03 69.30
N SER A 135 -24.50 20.24 70.55
CA SER A 135 -23.50 19.43 71.24
C SER A 135 -24.15 18.26 71.99
N GLU A 136 -23.56 17.07 71.86
CA GLU A 136 -24.19 15.75 72.09
C GLU A 136 -24.53 15.37 73.57
N SER A 137 -24.48 16.30 74.55
CA SER A 137 -24.33 15.92 75.97
C SER A 137 -25.49 16.19 76.94
N GLU A 138 -26.56 16.90 76.56
CA GLU A 138 -27.64 17.27 77.51
C GLU A 138 -29.06 17.09 76.93
N ALA A 139 -29.38 15.86 76.47
CA ALA A 139 -30.69 15.49 75.90
C ALA A 139 -31.41 14.34 76.67
N ASP A 140 -31.04 14.09 77.93
CA ASP A 140 -31.66 13.08 78.82
C ASP A 140 -33.11 13.46 79.18
N GLY A 141 -34.03 13.23 78.25
CA GLY A 141 -35.45 13.55 78.36
C GLY A 141 -36.29 13.28 77.11
N LEU A 142 -35.68 13.21 75.92
CA LEU A 142 -36.37 12.98 74.64
C LEU A 142 -36.21 11.53 74.13
N ALA A 143 -36.53 10.56 74.98
CA ALA A 143 -36.58 9.14 74.61
C ALA A 143 -37.88 8.80 73.84
N GLY A 144 -38.00 9.30 72.61
CA GLY A 144 -39.13 9.01 71.72
C GLY A 144 -38.84 9.50 70.29
N SER A 145 -38.96 8.60 69.31
CA SER A 145 -38.66 8.89 67.92
C SER A 145 -39.64 9.91 67.31
N ASN A 146 -39.10 10.96 66.70
CA ASN A 146 -39.65 11.65 65.54
C ASN A 146 -38.50 12.44 64.89
N SER A 147 -38.23 12.21 63.61
CA SER A 147 -37.61 13.25 62.78
C SER A 147 -38.60 14.42 62.68
N LEU A 148 -38.08 15.63 62.50
CA LEU A 148 -38.94 16.73 62.06
C LEU A 148 -39.27 16.47 60.59
N THR A 149 -40.56 16.45 60.27
CA THR A 149 -41.09 16.35 58.90
C THR A 149 -40.95 17.68 58.17
N ASP A 150 -41.01 17.68 56.85
CA ASP A 150 -40.87 18.91 56.06
C ASP A 150 -41.87 19.99 56.51
N GLY A 151 -41.37 21.20 56.74
CA GLY A 151 -42.19 22.28 57.29
C GLY A 151 -41.43 23.42 57.96
N LYS A 152 -42.16 24.51 58.19
CA LYS A 152 -41.71 25.67 58.96
C LYS A 152 -41.90 25.46 60.46
N TYR A 153 -40.80 25.37 61.19
CA TYR A 153 -40.79 25.23 62.64
C TYR A 153 -40.50 26.56 63.35
N ARG A 154 -40.94 26.63 64.61
CA ARG A 154 -40.81 27.81 65.48
C ARG A 154 -40.00 27.44 66.72
N VAL A 155 -38.88 28.12 66.92
CA VAL A 155 -38.12 28.09 68.18
C VAL A 155 -38.53 29.29 69.02
N LYS A 156 -38.83 29.04 70.30
CA LYS A 156 -38.97 30.07 71.33
C LYS A 156 -37.83 29.92 72.32
N VAL A 157 -37.06 30.99 72.50
CA VAL A 157 -36.01 31.10 73.51
C VAL A 157 -36.42 32.14 74.54
N GLY A 158 -36.38 31.78 75.82
CA GLY A 158 -36.69 32.72 76.91
C GLY A 158 -36.36 32.17 78.30
N GLN A 159 -36.38 33.06 79.28
CA GLN A 159 -35.98 32.75 80.66
C GLN A 159 -37.06 31.94 81.38
N PRO A 160 -36.69 30.94 82.20
CA PRO A 160 -37.66 30.03 82.81
C PRO A 160 -38.50 30.71 83.90
N GLY A 161 -39.68 31.18 83.50
CA GLY A 161 -40.78 31.54 84.40
C GLY A 161 -41.41 30.30 85.05
N GLY A 162 -41.94 30.45 86.27
CA GLY A 162 -42.52 29.33 87.01
C GLY A 162 -43.91 28.93 86.50
N PHE A 163 -44.06 27.70 86.00
CA PHE A 163 -45.33 27.04 85.66
C PHE A 163 -46.29 27.87 84.77
N GLY A 164 -45.73 28.53 83.77
CA GLY A 164 -46.43 29.16 82.64
C GLY A 164 -45.43 29.46 81.53
N VAL A 165 -45.87 29.47 80.27
CA VAL A 165 -45.00 29.90 79.16
C VAL A 165 -44.67 31.38 79.36
N PRO A 166 -43.39 31.81 79.37
CA PRO A 166 -43.03 33.21 79.59
C PRO A 166 -43.60 34.12 78.48
N ASP A 167 -44.09 35.32 78.81
CA ASP A 167 -44.61 36.27 77.81
C ASP A 167 -43.51 36.99 77.00
N ASN A 168 -42.24 36.90 77.43
CA ASN A 168 -41.09 37.44 76.70
C ASN A 168 -40.22 36.29 76.17
N TYR A 169 -40.39 35.97 74.89
CA TYR A 169 -39.53 35.06 74.12
C TYR A 169 -38.98 35.76 72.88
N ALA A 170 -37.77 35.41 72.49
CA ALA A 170 -37.33 35.62 71.11
C ALA A 170 -37.93 34.47 70.26
N GLU A 171 -38.78 34.81 69.29
CA GLU A 171 -39.14 33.86 68.24
C GLU A 171 -38.06 33.85 67.16
N ASN A 172 -37.66 32.67 66.74
CA ASN A 172 -37.02 32.49 65.44
C ASN A 172 -37.68 31.34 64.69
N TYR A 173 -37.62 31.39 63.37
CA TYR A 173 -38.17 30.38 62.48
C TYR A 173 -37.05 29.70 61.73
N PHE A 174 -37.12 28.38 61.66
CA PHE A 174 -36.26 27.56 60.80
C PHE A 174 -37.15 26.68 59.93
N PHE A 175 -36.60 26.19 58.84
CA PHE A 175 -37.30 25.31 57.93
C PHE A 175 -36.57 23.97 57.93
N VAL A 176 -37.34 22.91 58.08
CA VAL A 176 -36.87 21.55 57.85
C VAL A 176 -37.37 21.14 56.48
N ASP A 177 -36.45 20.54 55.76
CA ASP A 177 -36.69 19.88 54.49
C ASP A 177 -35.83 18.62 54.49
N GLY A 178 -36.46 17.48 54.20
CA GLY A 178 -35.91 16.14 54.22
C GLY A 178 -36.57 15.24 53.18
N THR A 179 -37.22 15.84 52.19
CA THR A 179 -37.59 15.18 50.94
C THR A 179 -36.42 15.32 49.96
N ASP A 180 -36.09 14.24 49.24
CA ASP A 180 -35.03 14.27 48.25
C ASP A 180 -35.57 14.83 46.90
N PRO A 181 -34.78 15.63 46.16
CA PRO A 181 -35.19 16.19 44.87
C PRO A 181 -35.24 15.12 43.76
N GLU A 182 -35.96 15.42 42.68
CA GLU A 182 -36.09 14.57 41.48
C GLU A 182 -35.34 15.21 40.29
N THR A 183 -34.57 14.42 39.52
CA THR A 183 -33.82 14.89 38.34
C THR A 183 -34.41 14.37 37.02
N SER A 184 -34.38 15.17 35.95
CA SER A 184 -34.61 14.70 34.57
C SER A 184 -33.52 15.19 33.60
N ILE A 185 -33.14 14.32 32.67
CA ILE A 185 -32.34 14.71 31.49
C ILE A 185 -33.35 14.99 30.37
N ASP A 186 -33.35 16.23 29.90
CA ASP A 186 -34.36 16.78 29.00
C ASP A 186 -33.88 16.80 27.54
N LEU A 187 -32.55 16.88 27.33
CA LEU A 187 -31.88 16.71 26.05
C LEU A 187 -30.53 15.99 26.23
N GLY A 188 -30.15 15.17 25.25
CA GLY A 188 -28.85 14.49 25.19
C GLY A 188 -28.53 14.03 23.76
N PRO A 189 -27.36 13.40 23.54
CA PRO A 189 -26.95 12.89 22.23
C PRO A 189 -27.86 11.77 21.71
N ASN A 190 -27.86 11.57 20.39
CA ASN A 190 -28.47 10.38 19.78
C ASN A 190 -27.82 9.10 20.33
N GLN A 191 -28.55 7.99 20.27
CA GLN A 191 -28.09 6.69 20.78
C GLN A 191 -26.77 6.20 20.16
N TYR A 192 -26.49 6.58 18.92
CA TYR A 192 -25.27 6.24 18.18
C TYR A 192 -24.76 7.50 17.45
N ASN A 193 -23.44 7.74 17.49
CA ASN A 193 -22.78 8.86 16.82
C ASN A 193 -21.37 8.41 16.40
N ASN A 194 -20.82 8.98 15.33
CA ASN A 194 -19.52 8.60 14.78
C ASN A 194 -18.48 9.74 14.75
N ASP A 195 -18.47 10.56 15.80
CA ASP A 195 -17.54 11.66 15.98
C ASP A 195 -17.23 11.83 17.48
N ALA A 196 -16.05 11.37 17.91
CA ALA A 196 -15.54 11.56 19.27
C ALA A 196 -14.96 12.97 19.50
N SER A 197 -14.84 13.79 18.46
CA SER A 197 -14.45 15.20 18.54
C SER A 197 -15.64 16.14 18.72
N ALA A 198 -16.87 15.65 18.51
CA ALA A 198 -18.09 16.38 18.78
C ALA A 198 -18.21 16.73 20.28
N ASN A 199 -18.51 18.00 20.57
CA ASN A 199 -18.85 18.42 21.92
C ASN A 199 -20.30 17.99 22.23
N ILE A 200 -20.44 17.08 23.19
CA ILE A 200 -21.70 16.43 23.55
C ILE A 200 -22.44 17.32 24.54
N HIS A 201 -23.60 17.79 24.11
CA HIS A 201 -24.45 18.69 24.88
C HIS A 201 -25.58 17.93 25.58
N PHE A 202 -25.79 18.25 26.86
CA PHE A 202 -26.94 17.81 27.65
C PHE A 202 -27.71 19.02 28.18
N GLU A 203 -29.04 18.96 28.13
CA GLU A 203 -29.92 19.81 28.94
C GLU A 203 -30.61 18.95 30.01
N PHE A 204 -30.72 19.47 31.22
CA PHE A 204 -31.38 18.79 32.34
C PHE A 204 -32.06 19.80 33.27
N SER A 205 -32.99 19.27 34.07
CA SER A 205 -33.68 20.01 35.11
C SER A 205 -33.87 19.15 36.36
N GLY A 206 -34.34 19.81 37.42
CA GLY A 206 -34.57 19.19 38.72
C GLY A 206 -35.77 19.84 39.40
N ASN A 207 -36.59 19.00 40.00
CA ASN A 207 -37.79 19.36 40.74
C ASN A 207 -37.54 19.11 42.23
N ASP A 208 -37.95 20.05 43.08
CA ASP A 208 -37.95 19.87 44.53
C ASP A 208 -39.40 19.70 44.99
N PRO A 209 -39.85 18.49 45.37
CA PRO A 209 -41.26 18.23 45.63
C PRO A 209 -41.79 19.00 46.85
N VAL A 210 -42.75 19.90 46.63
CA VAL A 210 -43.34 20.71 47.72
C VAL A 210 -44.15 19.85 48.69
N VAL A 211 -43.64 19.65 49.91
CA VAL A 211 -44.30 18.94 51.01
C VAL A 211 -44.73 19.92 52.09
N ASN A 212 -45.98 19.81 52.55
CA ASN A 212 -46.58 20.67 53.60
C ASN A 212 -46.49 22.19 53.33
N ASP A 213 -46.55 22.61 52.07
CA ASP A 213 -46.35 23.99 51.56
C ASP A 213 -44.88 24.50 51.62
N TYR A 214 -43.88 23.63 51.77
CA TYR A 214 -42.45 23.99 51.76
C TYR A 214 -41.60 23.11 50.83
N ALA A 215 -40.51 23.71 50.35
CA ALA A 215 -39.42 23.14 49.56
C ALA A 215 -38.24 24.13 49.66
N SER A 216 -37.01 23.67 49.73
CA SER A 216 -35.80 24.51 49.82
C SER A 216 -35.31 24.99 48.45
N GLY A 217 -35.73 24.29 47.40
CA GLY A 217 -35.37 24.40 46.00
C GLY A 217 -33.98 23.83 45.71
N ILE A 218 -33.78 23.33 44.49
CA ILE A 218 -32.47 22.89 43.97
C ILE A 218 -31.40 23.97 44.18
N ASP A 219 -30.21 23.56 44.62
CA ASP A 219 -29.01 24.39 44.81
C ASP A 219 -27.98 24.15 43.70
N TYR A 220 -27.69 22.88 43.40
CA TYR A 220 -26.76 22.45 42.34
C TYR A 220 -27.02 21.02 41.85
N PHE A 221 -26.32 20.61 40.80
CA PHE A 221 -26.32 19.24 40.28
C PHE A 221 -24.91 18.63 40.33
N ASN A 222 -24.86 17.35 40.69
CA ASN A 222 -23.69 16.48 40.54
C ASN A 222 -23.88 15.60 39.30
N CYS A 223 -22.82 15.43 38.51
CA CYS A 223 -22.81 14.49 37.39
C CYS A 223 -21.62 13.53 37.49
N LYS A 224 -21.73 12.38 36.83
CA LYS A 224 -20.58 11.51 36.53
C LYS A 224 -20.73 10.88 35.14
N LEU A 225 -19.61 10.69 34.45
CA LEU A 225 -19.53 9.87 33.25
C LEU A 225 -19.10 8.45 33.66
N ASP A 226 -19.86 7.45 33.23
CA ASP A 226 -19.58 6.02 33.39
C ASP A 226 -19.30 5.61 34.86
N SER A 227 -18.11 5.04 35.11
CA SER A 227 -17.55 4.67 36.41
C SER A 227 -16.66 5.76 37.02
N GLY A 228 -16.66 6.97 36.46
CA GLY A 228 -15.94 8.12 36.97
C GLY A 228 -16.49 8.64 38.32
N PRO A 229 -15.75 9.56 38.97
CA PRO A 229 -16.22 10.23 40.18
C PRO A 229 -17.41 11.14 39.89
N TRP A 230 -18.22 11.41 40.92
CA TRP A 230 -19.17 12.52 40.91
C TRP A 230 -18.41 13.85 41.02
N ASP A 231 -18.79 14.82 40.18
CA ASP A 231 -18.29 16.21 40.21
C ASP A 231 -19.44 17.20 39.92
N HIS A 232 -19.23 18.48 40.22
CA HIS A 232 -20.24 19.52 40.02
C HIS A 232 -20.34 19.93 38.54
N CYS A 233 -21.45 19.59 37.88
CA CYS A 233 -21.67 19.89 36.47
C CYS A 233 -22.43 21.20 36.20
N THR A 234 -22.70 22.00 37.24
CA THR A 234 -23.39 23.29 37.13
C THR A 234 -22.69 24.37 37.93
N ALA A 235 -22.69 25.60 37.42
CA ALA A 235 -22.25 26.77 38.17
C ALA A 235 -23.29 27.12 39.26
N PRO A 236 -22.91 27.25 40.54
CA PRO A 236 -23.87 27.57 41.60
C PRO A 236 -24.64 28.87 41.32
N GLY A 237 -25.97 28.79 41.33
CA GLY A 237 -26.85 29.91 41.02
C GLY A 237 -27.14 30.16 39.53
N GLY A 238 -26.85 29.18 38.64
CA GLY A 238 -27.39 29.18 37.29
C GLY A 238 -28.93 29.14 37.26
N SER A 239 -29.55 29.63 36.18
CA SER A 239 -30.99 29.57 35.96
C SER A 239 -31.32 28.63 34.81
N ALA A 240 -32.31 27.75 34.98
CA ALA A 240 -32.70 26.72 34.02
C ALA A 240 -32.97 27.26 32.58
N PRO A 241 -32.72 26.46 31.52
CA PRO A 241 -32.23 25.07 31.55
C PRO A 241 -30.78 24.97 32.03
N TYR A 242 -30.43 23.86 32.68
CA TYR A 242 -29.06 23.59 33.08
C TYR A 242 -28.37 22.75 32.00
N THR A 243 -27.13 23.09 31.67
CA THR A 243 -26.39 22.52 30.54
C THR A 243 -25.08 21.90 30.98
N TYR A 244 -24.73 20.75 30.42
CA TYR A 244 -23.41 20.13 30.59
C TYR A 244 -22.83 19.74 29.22
N ASP A 245 -21.66 20.29 28.93
CA ASP A 245 -20.89 20.05 27.72
C ASP A 245 -19.70 19.15 28.04
N LEU A 246 -19.52 18.04 27.30
CA LEU A 246 -18.42 17.11 27.49
C LEU A 246 -17.88 16.56 26.17
N THR A 247 -16.62 16.09 26.18
CA THR A 247 -16.05 15.24 25.13
C THR A 247 -15.82 13.85 25.71
N ALA A 248 -16.24 12.80 24.99
CA ALA A 248 -15.96 11.41 25.33
C ALA A 248 -15.25 10.73 24.15
N PRO A 249 -14.35 9.76 24.41
CA PRO A 249 -13.67 9.00 23.35
C PRO A 249 -14.66 8.07 22.63
N GLU A 250 -14.20 7.32 21.63
CA GLU A 250 -14.90 6.12 21.17
C GLU A 250 -15.23 5.19 22.37
N GLY A 251 -16.46 4.67 22.42
CA GLY A 251 -16.94 3.82 23.51
C GLY A 251 -18.46 3.91 23.75
N GLY A 252 -18.95 3.04 24.62
CA GLY A 252 -20.32 3.07 25.15
C GLY A 252 -20.36 3.80 26.48
N HIS A 253 -21.12 4.88 26.54
CA HIS A 253 -21.10 5.84 27.64
C HIS A 253 -22.47 6.01 28.31
N THR A 254 -22.46 6.30 29.61
CA THR A 254 -23.63 6.67 30.40
C THR A 254 -23.32 7.90 31.25
N LEU A 255 -24.04 9.00 31.00
CA LEU A 255 -24.06 10.15 31.89
C LEU A 255 -25.07 9.88 33.01
N TYR A 256 -24.67 10.10 34.25
CA TYR A 256 -25.55 10.15 35.41
C TYR A 256 -25.62 11.58 35.94
N VAL A 257 -26.81 12.06 36.25
CA VAL A 257 -27.08 13.40 36.80
C VAL A 257 -27.94 13.26 38.05
N LYS A 258 -27.60 13.96 39.13
CA LYS A 258 -28.45 14.07 40.32
C LYS A 258 -28.47 15.48 40.91
N ALA A 259 -29.65 15.92 41.30
CA ALA A 259 -29.85 17.20 41.97
C ALA A 259 -29.49 17.14 43.47
N VAL A 260 -29.16 18.31 44.02
CA VAL A 260 -29.01 18.56 45.46
C VAL A 260 -29.77 19.83 45.83
N ASP A 261 -30.54 19.80 46.91
CA ASP A 261 -31.36 20.93 47.38
C ASP A 261 -30.59 21.89 48.34
N LYS A 262 -31.28 22.91 48.88
CA LYS A 262 -30.69 23.86 49.85
C LYS A 262 -30.72 23.40 51.32
N ALA A 263 -31.29 22.22 51.61
CA ALA A 263 -31.16 21.53 52.88
C ALA A 263 -30.07 20.42 52.86
N ASN A 264 -29.44 20.21 51.71
CA ASN A 264 -28.47 19.16 51.39
C ASN A 264 -29.09 17.75 51.33
N ASN A 265 -30.34 17.62 50.89
CA ASN A 265 -30.94 16.36 50.41
C ASN A 265 -30.46 16.10 48.97
N GLU A 266 -30.31 14.84 48.57
CA GLU A 266 -29.70 14.46 47.28
C GLU A 266 -30.60 13.45 46.57
N ASP A 267 -30.81 13.60 45.26
CA ASP A 267 -31.62 12.63 44.49
C ASP A 267 -31.03 11.21 44.57
N ASP A 268 -31.75 10.34 45.28
CA ASP A 268 -31.44 8.92 45.54
C ASP A 268 -31.62 8.06 44.27
N THR A 269 -32.19 8.64 43.20
CA THR A 269 -32.62 8.03 41.93
C THR A 269 -32.07 8.75 40.69
N ALA A 270 -30.81 9.20 40.77
CA ALA A 270 -30.05 9.86 39.70
C ALA A 270 -30.45 9.46 38.25
N ALA A 271 -30.87 10.44 37.46
CA ALA A 271 -31.22 10.26 36.06
C ALA A 271 -30.02 9.79 35.22
N GLU A 272 -30.25 8.85 34.30
CA GLU A 272 -29.22 8.30 33.40
C GLU A 272 -29.58 8.45 31.91
N HIS A 273 -28.59 8.79 31.08
CA HIS A 273 -28.69 8.78 29.61
C HIS A 273 -27.50 8.03 29.03
N SER A 274 -27.76 7.06 28.14
CA SER A 274 -26.72 6.22 27.53
C SER A 274 -26.67 6.37 26.02
N TRP A 275 -25.46 6.42 25.47
CA TRP A 275 -25.18 6.50 24.04
C TRP A 275 -23.89 5.75 23.69
N ILE A 276 -23.63 5.57 22.40
CA ILE A 276 -22.40 5.01 21.88
C ILE A 276 -21.76 6.04 20.95
N ILE A 277 -20.44 6.19 21.09
CA ILE A 277 -19.56 6.82 20.10
C ILE A 277 -18.79 5.68 19.43
N ASP A 278 -18.92 5.57 18.12
CA ASP A 278 -18.42 4.46 17.33
C ASP A 278 -17.80 5.03 16.06
N GLU A 279 -16.46 5.07 15.99
CA GLU A 279 -15.71 5.58 14.83
C GLU A 279 -15.18 4.42 13.96
N THR A 280 -15.42 3.17 14.35
CA THR A 280 -14.78 1.99 13.75
C THR A 280 -15.69 1.35 12.68
N PRO A 281 -15.30 1.35 11.39
CA PRO A 281 -16.18 0.82 10.34
C PRO A 281 -16.41 -0.70 10.43
N PRO A 282 -17.58 -1.20 9.99
CA PRO A 282 -17.92 -2.62 10.00
C PRO A 282 -16.90 -3.54 9.31
N ASN A 283 -16.68 -4.73 9.87
CA ASN A 283 -15.88 -5.76 9.21
C ASN A 283 -16.71 -6.54 8.18
N ILE A 284 -16.14 -6.77 6.99
CA ILE A 284 -16.76 -7.56 5.91
C ILE A 284 -15.93 -8.80 5.57
N SER A 285 -16.57 -9.95 5.51
CA SER A 285 -16.03 -11.18 4.90
C SER A 285 -16.90 -11.66 3.74
N ILE A 286 -16.26 -12.16 2.68
CA ILE A 286 -16.92 -12.69 1.48
C ILE A 286 -16.36 -14.09 1.23
N THR A 287 -17.26 -15.07 1.13
CA THR A 287 -16.95 -16.49 0.98
C THR A 287 -17.34 -17.02 -0.40
N SER A 288 -18.39 -16.46 -1.01
CA SER A 288 -18.77 -16.74 -2.40
C SER A 288 -19.43 -15.49 -3.02
N PRO A 289 -19.12 -15.12 -4.29
CA PRO A 289 -18.12 -15.73 -5.17
C PRO A 289 -16.70 -15.72 -4.58
N VAL A 290 -15.90 -16.72 -4.94
CA VAL A 290 -14.54 -16.90 -4.43
C VAL A 290 -13.60 -15.99 -5.22
N ALA A 291 -12.78 -15.19 -4.52
CA ALA A 291 -11.82 -14.27 -5.14
C ALA A 291 -10.86 -15.00 -6.11
N LYS A 292 -10.63 -14.40 -7.27
CA LYS A 292 -9.83 -14.92 -8.39
C LYS A 292 -10.32 -16.31 -8.93
N LYS A 293 -11.48 -16.84 -8.50
CA LYS A 293 -12.09 -18.08 -9.05
C LYS A 293 -12.74 -17.83 -10.42
N ARG A 294 -12.80 -18.90 -11.22
CA ARG A 294 -13.51 -18.99 -12.49
C ARG A 294 -14.69 -19.96 -12.38
N TYR A 295 -15.80 -19.62 -13.02
CA TYR A 295 -17.08 -20.34 -13.04
C TYR A 295 -17.57 -20.44 -14.50
N LEU A 296 -18.49 -21.33 -14.82
CA LEU A 296 -19.11 -21.38 -16.16
C LEU A 296 -20.29 -20.41 -16.29
N LEU A 297 -20.59 -20.00 -17.52
CA LEU A 297 -21.85 -19.32 -17.87
C LEU A 297 -23.04 -20.14 -17.35
N HIS A 298 -23.99 -19.47 -16.71
CA HIS A 298 -25.16 -20.08 -16.06
C HIS A 298 -24.84 -21.04 -14.90
N GLU A 299 -23.59 -21.12 -14.40
CA GLU A 299 -23.28 -21.85 -13.15
C GLU A 299 -24.02 -21.19 -11.97
N ASN A 300 -24.54 -21.99 -11.04
CA ASN A 300 -25.22 -21.49 -9.85
C ASN A 300 -24.19 -21.02 -8.80
N ILE A 301 -23.89 -19.73 -8.79
CA ILE A 301 -22.93 -19.10 -7.87
C ILE A 301 -23.70 -18.52 -6.67
N PRO A 302 -23.59 -19.10 -5.46
CA PRO A 302 -24.25 -18.51 -4.29
C PRO A 302 -23.57 -17.20 -3.90
N ALA A 303 -24.35 -16.17 -3.57
CA ALA A 303 -23.86 -15.02 -2.82
C ALA A 303 -23.74 -15.43 -1.34
N THR A 304 -22.55 -15.31 -0.74
CA THR A 304 -22.31 -15.67 0.65
C THR A 304 -21.25 -14.77 1.24
N PHE A 305 -21.68 -13.88 2.12
CA PHE A 305 -20.90 -12.85 2.79
C PHE A 305 -21.45 -12.62 4.19
N ASN A 306 -20.68 -11.96 5.04
CA ASN A 306 -21.09 -11.56 6.39
C ASN A 306 -20.51 -10.19 6.72
N CYS A 307 -21.35 -9.30 7.26
CA CYS A 307 -20.93 -8.07 7.92
C CYS A 307 -21.00 -8.25 9.44
N SER A 308 -20.03 -7.72 10.17
CA SER A 308 -19.99 -7.79 11.64
C SER A 308 -19.36 -6.55 12.21
N ASP A 309 -20.03 -5.96 13.19
CA ASP A 309 -19.58 -4.76 13.86
C ASP A 309 -18.61 -5.11 15.00
N PRO A 310 -17.38 -4.56 15.02
CA PRO A 310 -16.40 -4.87 16.06
C PRO A 310 -16.68 -4.06 17.34
N LEU A 311 -16.37 -4.63 18.51
CA LEU A 311 -16.32 -3.84 19.74
C LEU A 311 -15.07 -2.95 19.73
N ALA A 312 -15.27 -1.64 19.82
CA ALA A 312 -14.25 -0.60 19.81
C ALA A 312 -14.40 0.34 21.01
N GLY A 313 -13.45 1.26 21.21
CA GLY A 313 -13.50 2.24 22.29
C GLY A 313 -13.32 1.74 23.73
N THR A 314 -13.51 2.65 24.70
CA THR A 314 -13.50 2.37 26.14
C THR A 314 -14.51 3.25 26.90
N PRO A 315 -15.57 2.69 27.53
CA PRO A 315 -15.93 1.27 27.60
C PRO A 315 -16.20 0.61 26.23
N PRO A 316 -15.77 -0.64 25.98
CA PRO A 316 -15.92 -1.23 24.65
C PRO A 316 -17.38 -1.42 24.23
N ALA A 317 -17.75 -0.87 23.08
CA ALA A 317 -19.09 -0.91 22.51
C ALA A 317 -19.07 -1.04 20.98
N ALA A 318 -20.23 -1.25 20.39
CA ALA A 318 -20.46 -1.33 18.94
C ALA A 318 -21.90 -0.86 18.69
N SER A 319 -22.11 0.01 17.71
CA SER A 319 -23.45 0.55 17.40
C SER A 319 -24.37 -0.48 16.75
N GLY A 320 -23.80 -1.49 16.10
CA GLY A 320 -24.45 -2.59 15.43
C GLY A 320 -24.71 -2.32 13.95
N ILE A 321 -24.76 -3.37 13.12
CA ILE A 321 -25.00 -3.25 11.68
C ILE A 321 -26.42 -2.71 11.39
N ALA A 322 -26.51 -1.53 10.77
CA ALA A 322 -27.75 -0.98 10.21
C ALA A 322 -28.08 -1.59 8.84
N SER A 323 -27.07 -1.81 8.01
CA SER A 323 -27.24 -2.45 6.70
C SER A 323 -26.02 -3.26 6.27
N CYS A 324 -26.27 -4.36 5.55
CA CYS A 324 -25.27 -5.24 4.96
C CYS A 324 -25.83 -5.70 3.62
N THR A 325 -25.37 -5.09 2.52
CA THR A 325 -25.95 -5.27 1.18
C THR A 325 -24.89 -5.60 0.15
N ALA A 326 -25.29 -6.26 -0.94
CA ALA A 326 -24.36 -6.69 -1.98
C ALA A 326 -24.93 -6.50 -3.39
N THR A 327 -24.04 -6.28 -4.36
CA THR A 327 -24.37 -6.37 -5.79
C THR A 327 -24.84 -7.80 -6.14
N PRO A 328 -25.82 -7.97 -7.05
CA PRO A 328 -26.13 -9.30 -7.59
C PRO A 328 -24.90 -9.97 -8.19
N VAL A 329 -24.78 -11.30 -8.04
CA VAL A 329 -23.76 -12.07 -8.75
C VAL A 329 -24.18 -12.20 -10.22
N ASN A 330 -23.36 -11.71 -11.14
CA ASN A 330 -23.56 -11.93 -12.57
C ASN A 330 -22.96 -13.29 -12.98
N ASN A 331 -23.82 -14.21 -13.44
CA ASN A 331 -23.47 -15.47 -14.10
C ASN A 331 -24.05 -15.57 -15.53
N GLU A 332 -24.66 -14.49 -16.02
CA GLU A 332 -25.34 -14.35 -17.32
C GLU A 332 -24.40 -13.79 -18.40
N ASP A 333 -23.30 -13.11 -18.02
CA ASP A 333 -22.32 -12.52 -18.92
C ASP A 333 -20.94 -13.17 -18.81
N LEU A 334 -20.32 -13.44 -19.97
CA LEU A 334 -18.95 -13.92 -20.05
C LEU A 334 -17.95 -12.82 -19.70
N GLY A 335 -16.83 -13.19 -19.07
CA GLY A 335 -15.73 -12.29 -18.76
C GLY A 335 -15.58 -11.97 -17.27
N PRO A 336 -14.83 -10.90 -16.94
CA PRO A 336 -14.49 -10.53 -15.57
C PRO A 336 -15.65 -9.80 -14.89
N HIS A 337 -15.92 -10.14 -13.63
CA HIS A 337 -16.98 -9.51 -12.82
C HIS A 337 -16.50 -9.18 -11.41
N LEU A 338 -17.16 -8.21 -10.80
CA LEU A 338 -16.96 -7.80 -9.42
C LEU A 338 -18.21 -8.14 -8.60
N PHE A 339 -18.03 -8.67 -7.39
CA PHE A 339 -19.07 -8.77 -6.38
C PHE A 339 -18.67 -7.88 -5.20
N THR A 340 -19.45 -6.82 -4.98
CA THR A 340 -19.19 -5.79 -3.97
C THR A 340 -20.21 -5.88 -2.86
N VAL A 341 -19.74 -5.90 -1.62
CA VAL A 341 -20.54 -5.82 -0.39
C VAL A 341 -20.27 -4.47 0.25
N THR A 342 -21.32 -3.77 0.68
CA THR A 342 -21.24 -2.54 1.47
C THR A 342 -22.00 -2.74 2.78
N ALA A 343 -21.36 -2.37 3.87
CA ALA A 343 -21.88 -2.41 5.23
C ALA A 343 -21.94 -0.99 5.80
N ILE A 344 -22.98 -0.71 6.58
CA ILE A 344 -23.15 0.52 7.34
C ILE A 344 -23.63 0.13 8.74
N ASP A 345 -23.03 0.68 9.79
CA ASP A 345 -23.47 0.54 11.17
C ASP A 345 -24.58 1.56 11.55
N ASN A 346 -25.03 1.55 12.80
CA ASN A 346 -26.07 2.46 13.30
C ASN A 346 -25.53 3.86 13.67
N ALA A 347 -24.21 4.04 13.80
CA ALA A 347 -23.57 5.33 14.01
C ALA A 347 -23.34 6.09 12.68
N GLY A 348 -23.25 5.37 11.56
CA GLY A 348 -23.11 5.88 10.20
C GLY A 348 -21.80 5.50 9.50
N ASN A 349 -20.89 4.76 10.13
CA ASN A 349 -19.64 4.40 9.44
C ASN A 349 -19.93 3.38 8.35
N THR A 350 -19.21 3.53 7.24
CA THR A 350 -19.41 2.73 6.04
C THR A 350 -18.14 1.99 5.69
N SER A 351 -18.24 0.70 5.38
CA SER A 351 -17.17 -0.06 4.76
C SER A 351 -17.65 -0.76 3.49
N THR A 352 -16.75 -0.92 2.53
CA THR A 352 -17.01 -1.60 1.26
C THR A 352 -15.89 -2.59 1.00
N LYS A 353 -16.24 -3.76 0.48
CA LYS A 353 -15.29 -4.81 0.12
C LYS A 353 -15.77 -5.55 -1.11
N SER A 354 -14.85 -5.84 -2.01
CA SER A 354 -15.16 -6.51 -3.27
C SER A 354 -14.30 -7.74 -3.49
N VAL A 355 -14.81 -8.67 -4.29
CA VAL A 355 -14.06 -9.82 -4.82
C VAL A 355 -14.36 -9.99 -6.30
N ALA A 356 -13.34 -10.38 -7.05
CA ALA A 356 -13.45 -10.59 -8.49
C ALA A 356 -13.48 -12.06 -8.87
N TYR A 357 -14.21 -12.37 -9.92
CA TYR A 357 -14.41 -13.72 -10.44
C TYR A 357 -14.65 -13.67 -11.96
N THR A 358 -14.34 -14.76 -12.67
CA THR A 358 -14.57 -14.85 -14.13
C THR A 358 -15.72 -15.80 -14.42
N ILE A 359 -16.58 -15.42 -15.36
CA ILE A 359 -17.48 -16.35 -16.06
C ILE A 359 -16.82 -16.76 -17.38
N ASP A 360 -16.52 -18.05 -17.53
CA ASP A 360 -15.98 -18.64 -18.76
C ASP A 360 -17.09 -19.31 -19.60
N PRO A 361 -16.90 -19.40 -20.94
CA PRO A 361 -17.78 -20.22 -21.78
C PRO A 361 -17.66 -21.71 -21.42
N PRO A 362 -18.77 -22.48 -21.46
CA PRO A 362 -18.71 -23.95 -21.51
C PRO A 362 -18.14 -24.41 -22.87
N ASP A 363 -17.89 -25.72 -23.03
CA ASP A 363 -17.61 -26.27 -24.36
C ASP A 363 -18.81 -26.05 -25.30
N TYR A 364 -18.54 -25.66 -26.54
CA TYR A 364 -19.59 -25.35 -27.51
C TYR A 364 -20.40 -26.58 -27.89
N GLY A 365 -19.74 -27.75 -28.01
CA GLY A 365 -20.36 -29.03 -28.29
C GLY A 365 -21.28 -29.48 -27.17
N ASP A 366 -20.79 -29.49 -25.93
CA ASP A 366 -21.60 -29.84 -24.76
C ASP A 366 -22.82 -28.91 -24.62
N PHE A 367 -22.62 -27.59 -24.81
CA PHE A 367 -23.71 -26.61 -24.75
C PHE A 367 -24.72 -26.75 -25.90
N VAL A 368 -24.31 -27.22 -27.07
CA VAL A 368 -25.22 -27.65 -28.14
C VAL A 368 -26.01 -28.89 -27.73
N MET A 369 -25.33 -29.88 -27.15
CA MET A 369 -25.91 -31.16 -26.73
C MET A 369 -26.95 -31.03 -25.61
N GLU A 370 -26.80 -30.09 -24.68
CA GLU A 370 -27.84 -29.73 -23.71
C GLU A 370 -29.22 -29.51 -24.35
N SER A 371 -29.25 -28.99 -25.58
CA SER A 371 -30.48 -28.64 -26.29
C SER A 371 -31.07 -29.81 -27.10
N HIS A 372 -30.48 -31.01 -26.99
CA HIS A 372 -30.95 -32.27 -27.58
C HIS A 372 -31.25 -32.15 -29.09
N PRO A 373 -30.22 -31.88 -29.94
CA PRO A 373 -30.40 -31.90 -31.39
C PRO A 373 -30.84 -33.27 -31.89
N LEU A 374 -31.57 -33.29 -33.00
CA LEU A 374 -31.86 -34.50 -33.77
C LEU A 374 -30.69 -34.90 -34.65
N ALA A 375 -29.93 -33.90 -35.12
CA ALA A 375 -28.70 -34.08 -35.88
C ALA A 375 -27.76 -32.91 -35.60
N TYR A 376 -26.46 -33.18 -35.44
CA TYR A 376 -25.44 -32.17 -35.16
C TYR A 376 -24.10 -32.51 -35.83
N TYR A 377 -23.71 -31.70 -36.81
CA TYR A 377 -22.51 -31.90 -37.62
C TYR A 377 -21.45 -30.87 -37.25
N ARG A 378 -20.36 -31.36 -36.63
CA ARG A 378 -19.23 -30.53 -36.19
C ARG A 378 -18.09 -30.43 -37.21
N PHE A 379 -18.17 -31.16 -38.33
CA PHE A 379 -17.18 -31.17 -39.43
C PHE A 379 -15.73 -31.51 -39.03
N ASN A 380 -15.55 -32.08 -37.83
CA ASN A 380 -14.27 -32.35 -37.18
C ASN A 380 -13.52 -33.58 -37.72
N GLU A 381 -14.04 -34.23 -38.78
CA GLU A 381 -13.50 -35.50 -39.27
C GLU A 381 -12.10 -35.38 -39.91
N ALA A 382 -11.54 -36.52 -40.29
CA ALA A 382 -10.26 -36.58 -40.99
C ALA A 382 -10.36 -36.00 -42.41
N LEU A 383 -9.25 -35.43 -42.91
CA LEU A 383 -9.15 -34.96 -44.30
C LEU A 383 -9.46 -36.10 -45.28
N GLY A 384 -10.51 -35.93 -46.09
CA GLY A 384 -10.98 -36.93 -47.04
C GLY A 384 -11.96 -37.96 -46.47
N SER A 385 -12.58 -37.71 -45.31
CA SER A 385 -13.78 -38.44 -44.90
C SER A 385 -14.86 -38.39 -45.99
N ALA A 386 -15.50 -39.52 -46.25
CA ALA A 386 -16.73 -39.58 -47.03
C ALA A 386 -17.98 -39.38 -46.14
N ASP A 387 -17.85 -39.65 -44.86
CA ASP A 387 -18.93 -39.66 -43.88
C ASP A 387 -18.92 -38.34 -43.08
N MET A 388 -20.12 -37.77 -42.89
CA MET A 388 -20.42 -36.54 -42.16
C MET A 388 -21.10 -36.94 -40.84
N LEU A 389 -20.36 -36.90 -39.73
CA LEU A 389 -20.73 -37.64 -38.52
C LEU A 389 -21.69 -36.86 -37.61
N ASP A 390 -22.74 -37.53 -37.16
CA ASP A 390 -23.75 -36.98 -36.27
C ASP A 390 -23.31 -37.05 -34.80
N SER A 391 -22.87 -35.92 -34.28
CA SER A 391 -22.49 -35.75 -32.88
C SER A 391 -23.69 -35.72 -31.92
N SER A 392 -24.94 -35.73 -32.41
CA SER A 392 -26.13 -35.72 -31.55
C SER A 392 -26.40 -37.06 -30.85
N GLY A 393 -25.68 -38.12 -31.19
CA GLY A 393 -25.90 -39.48 -30.67
C GLY A 393 -27.16 -40.18 -31.21
N ASN A 394 -27.87 -39.57 -32.16
CA ASN A 394 -29.01 -40.21 -32.85
C ASN A 394 -28.56 -41.06 -34.05
N HIS A 395 -27.28 -40.96 -34.45
CA HIS A 395 -26.70 -41.65 -35.60
C HIS A 395 -27.38 -41.29 -36.93
N ASN A 396 -27.78 -40.02 -37.09
CA ASN A 396 -28.15 -39.45 -38.38
C ASN A 396 -26.90 -39.13 -39.22
N ASP A 397 -25.98 -40.10 -39.32
CA ASP A 397 -24.71 -39.98 -40.03
C ASP A 397 -24.97 -39.80 -41.54
N GLY A 398 -24.32 -38.79 -42.13
CA GLY A 398 -24.52 -38.39 -43.52
C GLY A 398 -23.33 -38.68 -44.43
N ILE A 399 -23.48 -38.33 -45.70
CA ILE A 399 -22.47 -38.54 -46.74
C ILE A 399 -22.10 -37.21 -47.38
N TYR A 400 -20.81 -36.90 -47.44
CA TYR A 400 -20.25 -35.77 -48.20
C TYR A 400 -20.19 -36.10 -49.71
N GLN A 401 -20.51 -35.11 -50.54
CA GLN A 401 -20.47 -35.19 -52.00
C GLN A 401 -19.63 -34.08 -52.64
N ASN A 402 -19.07 -34.39 -53.80
CA ASN A 402 -18.42 -33.44 -54.72
C ASN A 402 -17.33 -32.52 -54.11
N GLY A 403 -16.47 -33.09 -53.25
CA GLY A 403 -15.20 -32.45 -52.90
C GLY A 403 -15.27 -31.39 -51.80
N ILE A 404 -16.11 -31.60 -50.77
CA ILE A 404 -15.99 -30.88 -49.49
C ILE A 404 -14.56 -30.98 -48.96
N ALA A 405 -13.99 -29.85 -48.52
CA ALA A 405 -12.64 -29.79 -47.96
C ALA A 405 -12.68 -29.50 -46.45
N LEU A 406 -12.59 -30.57 -45.66
CA LEU A 406 -12.60 -30.58 -44.20
C LEU A 406 -11.32 -29.99 -43.60
N ARG A 407 -11.30 -29.87 -42.26
CA ARG A 407 -10.15 -29.36 -41.47
C ARG A 407 -9.74 -27.93 -41.80
N ARG A 408 -10.73 -27.05 -42.04
CA ARG A 408 -10.56 -25.59 -41.99
C ARG A 408 -10.58 -25.10 -40.55
N ASP A 409 -10.07 -23.89 -40.32
CA ASP A 409 -10.15 -23.24 -39.01
C ASP A 409 -11.62 -22.99 -38.65
N GLY A 410 -12.05 -23.47 -37.48
CA GLY A 410 -13.45 -23.44 -37.05
C GLY A 410 -14.00 -22.02 -36.87
N ALA A 411 -15.32 -21.93 -36.71
CA ALA A 411 -16.02 -20.73 -36.28
C ALA A 411 -15.83 -20.48 -34.78
N THR A 412 -15.78 -21.56 -34.01
CA THR A 412 -15.55 -21.59 -32.56
C THR A 412 -14.11 -22.06 -32.33
N ALA A 413 -13.29 -21.26 -31.65
CA ALA A 413 -11.83 -21.45 -31.63
C ALA A 413 -11.25 -21.37 -30.21
N CYS A 414 -10.62 -22.45 -29.76
CA CYS A 414 -9.87 -22.54 -28.50
C CYS A 414 -8.41 -22.03 -28.64
N GLU A 415 -8.17 -21.01 -29.47
CA GLU A 415 -6.82 -20.51 -29.72
C GLU A 415 -6.36 -19.47 -28.68
N ARG A 416 -5.47 -19.92 -27.79
CA ARG A 416 -4.47 -19.17 -26.97
C ARG A 416 -4.87 -18.78 -25.53
N ARG A 417 -4.90 -19.75 -24.59
CA ARG A 417 -4.73 -19.45 -23.13
C ARG A 417 -3.38 -19.88 -22.58
N PRO A 418 -2.72 -19.04 -21.76
CA PRO A 418 -1.83 -19.49 -20.71
C PRO A 418 -2.61 -20.21 -19.57
N HIS A 419 -1.96 -21.23 -19.02
CA HIS A 419 -2.19 -22.00 -17.79
C HIS A 419 -2.92 -21.30 -16.60
N PRO A 420 -3.44 -22.06 -15.60
CA PRO A 420 -3.84 -23.48 -15.59
C PRO A 420 -5.17 -23.76 -14.83
N PRO A 421 -5.59 -25.04 -14.72
CA PRO A 421 -5.89 -25.99 -15.78
C PRO A 421 -7.38 -25.90 -16.20
N ARG A 422 -7.79 -26.53 -17.31
CA ARG A 422 -9.20 -26.47 -17.77
C ARG A 422 -9.74 -27.79 -18.31
N VAL A 423 -11.07 -27.93 -18.21
CA VAL A 423 -11.89 -29.04 -18.74
C VAL A 423 -11.54 -29.38 -20.19
N CYS A 424 -11.23 -28.37 -21.01
CA CYS A 424 -10.85 -28.51 -22.42
C CYS A 424 -9.60 -29.38 -22.66
N GLU A 425 -8.72 -29.63 -21.68
CA GLU A 425 -7.56 -30.51 -21.87
C GLU A 425 -7.95 -32.00 -22.06
N LEU A 426 -9.18 -32.38 -21.72
CA LEU A 426 -9.73 -33.71 -22.04
C LEU A 426 -10.31 -33.81 -23.46
N ALA A 427 -10.53 -32.68 -24.13
CA ALA A 427 -11.05 -32.57 -25.49
C ALA A 427 -10.00 -31.92 -26.40
N ASN A 428 -9.09 -32.75 -26.94
CA ASN A 428 -7.93 -32.40 -27.76
C ASN A 428 -8.06 -31.04 -28.54
N PRO A 429 -7.40 -29.96 -28.08
CA PRO A 429 -7.57 -28.61 -28.65
C PRO A 429 -7.20 -28.45 -30.14
N ALA A 430 -6.64 -29.48 -30.78
CA ALA A 430 -6.41 -29.53 -32.22
C ALA A 430 -7.70 -29.77 -33.04
N GLU A 431 -8.85 -30.07 -32.43
CA GLU A 431 -9.93 -30.78 -33.12
C GLU A 431 -11.11 -29.97 -33.67
N ASN A 432 -11.51 -28.80 -33.14
CA ASN A 432 -12.64 -28.07 -33.77
C ASN A 432 -12.26 -27.47 -35.15
N LYS A 433 -13.04 -27.75 -36.18
CA LYS A 433 -12.70 -27.55 -37.58
C LYS A 433 -13.93 -27.42 -38.48
N ALA A 434 -13.93 -26.39 -39.31
CA ALA A 434 -14.97 -26.18 -40.31
C ALA A 434 -14.79 -27.02 -41.59
N ALA A 435 -15.88 -27.19 -42.33
CA ALA A 435 -15.92 -27.70 -43.70
C ALA A 435 -15.97 -26.55 -44.73
N PHE A 436 -15.14 -26.61 -45.78
CA PHE A 436 -15.25 -25.74 -46.95
C PHE A 436 -16.09 -26.39 -48.06
N PHE A 437 -17.13 -25.67 -48.50
CA PHE A 437 -18.04 -26.10 -49.57
C PHE A 437 -17.65 -25.39 -50.90
N PRO A 438 -17.36 -26.14 -51.98
CA PRO A 438 -17.03 -25.58 -53.29
C PRO A 438 -18.29 -25.19 -54.11
N ALA A 439 -18.21 -24.05 -54.80
CA ALA A 439 -19.28 -23.40 -55.58
C ALA A 439 -19.95 -24.20 -56.72
N ARG A 440 -19.62 -25.47 -56.93
CA ARG A 440 -20.05 -26.22 -58.13
C ARG A 440 -21.16 -27.22 -57.88
N ASP A 441 -21.13 -27.93 -56.75
CA ASP A 441 -22.03 -29.04 -56.43
C ASP A 441 -21.77 -29.70 -55.05
N GLY A 442 -20.86 -29.15 -54.24
CA GLY A 442 -20.47 -29.75 -52.95
C GLY A 442 -21.56 -29.61 -51.89
N HIS A 443 -21.91 -30.71 -51.23
CA HIS A 443 -22.91 -30.76 -50.16
C HIS A 443 -22.72 -31.99 -49.25
N GLY A 444 -23.38 -32.00 -48.10
CA GLY A 444 -23.61 -33.21 -47.29
C GLY A 444 -25.10 -33.60 -47.31
N TYR A 445 -25.43 -34.88 -47.14
CA TYR A 445 -26.83 -35.31 -47.03
C TYR A 445 -27.07 -36.50 -46.10
N VAL A 446 -28.29 -36.61 -45.57
CA VAL A 446 -28.83 -37.77 -44.84
C VAL A 446 -30.20 -38.11 -45.43
N ASN A 447 -30.40 -39.36 -45.84
CA ASN A 447 -31.70 -39.81 -46.36
C ASN A 447 -32.66 -40.21 -45.24
N ASP A 448 -33.95 -40.19 -45.56
CA ASP A 448 -35.04 -40.71 -44.71
C ASP A 448 -35.11 -40.08 -43.30
N MET A 449 -34.69 -38.81 -43.15
CA MET A 449 -34.84 -38.04 -41.93
C MET A 449 -36.32 -37.63 -41.72
N PRO A 450 -36.90 -37.78 -40.52
CA PRO A 450 -38.27 -37.38 -40.24
C PRO A 450 -38.39 -35.88 -39.93
N ALA A 451 -39.46 -35.23 -40.40
CA ALA A 451 -39.77 -33.84 -40.03
C ALA A 451 -40.35 -33.74 -38.59
N PRO A 452 -39.82 -32.88 -37.70
CA PRO A 452 -40.35 -32.69 -36.35
C PRO A 452 -41.75 -32.07 -36.38
N GLN A 453 -42.74 -32.69 -35.75
CA GLN A 453 -44.16 -32.38 -36.01
C GLN A 453 -44.74 -31.17 -35.24
N THR A 454 -44.04 -30.63 -34.24
CA THR A 454 -44.59 -29.63 -33.30
C THR A 454 -43.82 -28.31 -33.27
N ALA A 455 -42.48 -28.38 -33.30
CA ALA A 455 -41.57 -27.26 -33.33
C ALA A 455 -40.21 -27.73 -33.85
N TYR A 456 -39.38 -26.82 -34.38
CA TYR A 456 -38.00 -27.13 -34.76
C TYR A 456 -37.10 -25.88 -34.81
N THR A 457 -35.80 -26.13 -34.90
CA THR A 457 -34.74 -25.14 -35.11
C THR A 457 -33.72 -25.67 -36.12
N MET A 458 -33.29 -24.82 -37.04
CA MET A 458 -32.12 -25.04 -37.92
C MET A 458 -31.09 -23.95 -37.60
N GLU A 459 -29.85 -24.31 -37.28
CA GLU A 459 -28.77 -23.33 -37.05
C GLU A 459 -27.41 -23.83 -37.57
N ALA A 460 -26.52 -22.89 -37.89
CA ALA A 460 -25.13 -23.16 -38.23
C ALA A 460 -24.27 -21.90 -38.04
N TRP A 461 -22.95 -22.10 -37.91
CA TRP A 461 -22.01 -21.04 -38.24
C TRP A 461 -21.69 -21.07 -39.74
N VAL A 462 -21.73 -19.91 -40.37
CA VAL A 462 -21.44 -19.73 -41.80
C VAL A 462 -20.45 -18.60 -42.04
N LYS A 463 -19.57 -18.79 -43.02
CA LYS A 463 -18.64 -17.79 -43.55
C LYS A 463 -18.75 -17.82 -45.08
N PRO A 464 -19.79 -17.17 -45.65
CA PRO A 464 -19.98 -17.05 -47.10
C PRO A 464 -18.73 -16.46 -47.75
N ARG A 465 -18.34 -16.95 -48.93
CA ARG A 465 -17.16 -16.40 -49.62
C ARG A 465 -17.44 -15.03 -50.25
N ASP A 466 -18.67 -14.84 -50.71
CA ASP A 466 -19.18 -13.64 -51.36
C ASP A 466 -20.68 -13.45 -51.03
N GLY A 467 -21.30 -12.41 -51.58
CA GLY A 467 -22.70 -12.07 -51.34
C GLY A 467 -23.71 -12.77 -52.26
N ALA A 468 -23.33 -13.84 -52.97
CA ALA A 468 -24.24 -14.56 -53.87
C ALA A 468 -25.36 -15.29 -53.10
N ASN A 469 -26.40 -15.67 -53.84
CA ASN A 469 -27.46 -16.53 -53.30
C ASN A 469 -26.88 -17.93 -53.07
N MET A 470 -27.03 -18.47 -51.86
CA MET A 470 -26.48 -19.77 -51.48
C MET A 470 -27.27 -20.44 -50.35
N MET A 471 -27.43 -21.76 -50.43
CA MET A 471 -28.16 -22.56 -49.46
C MET A 471 -27.29 -22.87 -48.23
N VAL A 472 -27.86 -22.84 -47.03
CA VAL A 472 -27.19 -23.30 -45.79
C VAL A 472 -27.60 -24.73 -45.49
N MET A 473 -28.90 -25.00 -45.37
CA MET A 473 -29.42 -26.36 -45.17
C MET A 473 -30.89 -26.48 -45.57
N SER A 474 -31.34 -27.68 -45.94
CA SER A 474 -32.73 -27.93 -46.29
C SER A 474 -33.25 -29.30 -45.85
N HIS A 475 -34.54 -29.36 -45.54
CA HIS A 475 -35.32 -30.59 -45.41
C HIS A 475 -36.58 -30.48 -46.28
N GLY A 476 -36.81 -31.43 -47.20
CA GLY A 476 -37.88 -31.33 -48.19
C GLY A 476 -39.28 -31.07 -47.60
N GLY A 477 -39.54 -31.65 -46.42
CA GLY A 477 -40.77 -31.43 -45.64
C GLY A 477 -40.60 -30.56 -44.39
N GLY A 478 -39.39 -30.07 -44.09
CA GLY A 478 -39.03 -29.34 -42.86
C GLY A 478 -38.64 -27.87 -43.05
N GLY A 479 -38.46 -27.44 -44.30
CA GLY A 479 -38.10 -26.06 -44.65
C GLY A 479 -36.65 -25.92 -45.13
N GLN A 480 -36.28 -24.73 -45.59
CA GLN A 480 -34.96 -24.46 -46.20
C GLN A 480 -34.39 -23.14 -45.68
N LEU A 481 -33.17 -23.15 -45.15
CA LEU A 481 -32.41 -22.00 -44.64
C LEU A 481 -31.33 -21.60 -45.65
N PHE A 482 -31.37 -20.37 -46.14
CA PHE A 482 -30.53 -19.91 -47.24
C PHE A 482 -30.22 -18.41 -47.16
N ILE A 483 -29.24 -17.96 -47.94
CA ILE A 483 -28.88 -16.55 -48.14
C ILE A 483 -29.36 -16.14 -49.54
N SER A 484 -30.01 -14.97 -49.65
CA SER A 484 -30.53 -14.44 -50.90
C SER A 484 -30.42 -12.91 -50.93
N GLY A 485 -29.73 -12.37 -51.93
CA GLY A 485 -29.39 -10.95 -52.00
C GLY A 485 -28.59 -10.46 -50.78
N GLY A 486 -27.73 -11.33 -50.23
CA GLY A 486 -27.01 -11.11 -48.97
C GLY A 486 -27.83 -11.32 -47.69
N ASN A 487 -29.16 -11.29 -47.72
CA ASN A 487 -30.00 -11.46 -46.53
C ASN A 487 -30.18 -12.94 -46.18
N LEU A 488 -30.22 -13.28 -44.89
CA LEU A 488 -30.68 -14.60 -44.43
C LEU A 488 -32.19 -14.74 -44.73
N ALA A 489 -32.61 -15.92 -45.18
CA ALA A 489 -33.98 -16.26 -45.54
C ALA A 489 -34.32 -17.69 -45.11
N PHE A 490 -35.60 -17.93 -44.79
CA PHE A 490 -36.11 -19.27 -44.48
C PHE A 490 -37.46 -19.51 -45.15
N ARG A 491 -37.63 -20.67 -45.79
CA ARG A 491 -38.88 -21.05 -46.46
C ARG A 491 -39.56 -22.25 -45.79
N GLN A 492 -40.85 -22.11 -45.51
CA GLN A 492 -41.74 -23.18 -45.07
C GLN A 492 -42.73 -23.54 -46.19
N VAL A 493 -42.38 -24.55 -46.99
CA VAL A 493 -43.18 -25.12 -48.10
C VAL A 493 -43.52 -24.11 -49.22
N GLN A 494 -44.38 -23.13 -48.94
CA GLN A 494 -44.79 -22.05 -49.86
C GLN A 494 -44.29 -20.67 -49.40
N ASP A 495 -44.36 -20.39 -48.09
CA ASP A 495 -44.10 -19.07 -47.54
C ASP A 495 -42.62 -18.88 -47.21
N THR A 496 -42.06 -17.71 -47.53
CA THR A 496 -40.64 -17.39 -47.28
C THR A 496 -40.54 -16.12 -46.44
N ILE A 497 -39.81 -16.20 -45.32
CA ILE A 497 -39.39 -15.04 -44.53
C ILE A 497 -37.98 -14.62 -44.95
N TYR A 498 -37.73 -13.32 -45.04
CA TYR A 498 -36.42 -12.73 -45.25
C TYR A 498 -36.05 -11.85 -44.04
N SER A 499 -34.77 -11.79 -43.72
CA SER A 499 -34.21 -10.83 -42.77
C SER A 499 -34.04 -9.45 -43.43
N GLY A 500 -34.05 -8.39 -42.60
CA GLY A 500 -33.80 -7.02 -43.04
C GLY A 500 -32.31 -6.61 -43.01
N GLY A 501 -31.39 -7.57 -42.95
CA GLY A 501 -29.96 -7.32 -42.79
C GLY A 501 -29.10 -8.45 -43.36
N ALA A 502 -27.92 -8.09 -43.87
CA ALA A 502 -27.06 -9.00 -44.60
C ALA A 502 -26.22 -9.92 -43.69
N VAL A 503 -25.99 -11.16 -44.14
CA VAL A 503 -24.93 -12.04 -43.65
C VAL A 503 -23.62 -11.59 -44.33
N PRO A 504 -22.62 -11.10 -43.59
CA PRO A 504 -21.41 -10.53 -44.19
C PRO A 504 -20.51 -11.60 -44.84
N PRO A 505 -20.04 -11.38 -46.08
CA PRO A 505 -19.07 -12.29 -46.71
C PRO A 505 -17.69 -12.20 -46.06
N GLY A 506 -16.95 -13.31 -46.07
CA GLY A 506 -15.62 -13.46 -45.49
C GLY A 506 -15.58 -13.61 -43.97
N VAL A 507 -16.70 -13.40 -43.26
CA VAL A 507 -16.75 -13.33 -41.79
C VAL A 507 -17.67 -14.41 -41.21
N TRP A 508 -17.17 -15.15 -40.22
CA TRP A 508 -17.94 -16.13 -39.44
C TRP A 508 -19.14 -15.47 -38.76
N SER A 509 -20.36 -15.88 -39.13
CA SER A 509 -21.63 -15.42 -38.59
C SER A 509 -22.48 -16.61 -38.13
N HIS A 510 -23.15 -16.50 -36.99
CA HIS A 510 -24.14 -17.50 -36.56
C HIS A 510 -25.46 -17.21 -37.25
N VAL A 511 -26.10 -18.21 -37.86
CA VAL A 511 -27.39 -18.07 -38.54
C VAL A 511 -28.36 -19.14 -38.05
N ALA A 512 -29.58 -18.74 -37.72
CA ALA A 512 -30.60 -19.67 -37.24
C ALA A 512 -32.01 -19.31 -37.71
N ALA A 513 -32.88 -20.32 -37.77
CA ALA A 513 -34.32 -20.17 -37.89
C ALA A 513 -35.04 -21.08 -36.90
N THR A 514 -36.03 -20.55 -36.15
CA THR A 514 -36.85 -21.34 -35.21
C THR A 514 -38.33 -21.22 -35.57
N TRP A 515 -39.10 -22.31 -35.42
CA TRP A 515 -40.56 -22.32 -35.58
C TRP A 515 -41.21 -23.10 -34.45
N ASN A 516 -42.15 -22.47 -33.75
CA ASN A 516 -42.76 -22.98 -32.51
C ASN A 516 -44.21 -23.50 -32.69
N GLY A 517 -44.58 -23.96 -33.88
CA GLY A 517 -45.96 -24.33 -34.21
C GLY A 517 -46.82 -23.17 -34.77
N SER A 518 -46.41 -21.91 -34.59
CA SER A 518 -47.24 -20.74 -34.99
C SER A 518 -46.46 -19.52 -35.49
N LEU A 519 -45.21 -19.35 -35.06
CA LEU A 519 -44.38 -18.18 -35.31
C LEU A 519 -42.98 -18.62 -35.73
N THR A 520 -42.60 -18.26 -36.95
CA THR A 520 -41.25 -18.43 -37.50
C THR A 520 -40.39 -17.22 -37.15
N ARG A 521 -39.14 -17.43 -36.79
CA ARG A 521 -38.14 -16.38 -36.50
C ARG A 521 -36.84 -16.65 -37.24
N LEU A 522 -36.16 -15.58 -37.65
CA LEU A 522 -34.80 -15.59 -38.18
C LEU A 522 -33.86 -14.90 -37.20
N TYR A 523 -32.66 -15.44 -37.04
CA TYR A 523 -31.61 -14.86 -36.20
C TYR A 523 -30.29 -14.81 -36.95
N VAL A 524 -29.56 -13.70 -36.80
CA VAL A 524 -28.17 -13.54 -37.24
C VAL A 524 -27.37 -13.04 -36.06
N ASN A 525 -26.24 -13.68 -35.79
CA ASN A 525 -25.34 -13.34 -34.68
C ASN A 525 -26.07 -13.21 -33.33
N GLY A 526 -26.95 -14.18 -33.04
CA GLY A 526 -27.73 -14.26 -31.81
C GLY A 526 -28.96 -13.34 -31.75
N VAL A 527 -29.09 -12.36 -32.64
CA VAL A 527 -30.18 -11.36 -32.63
C VAL A 527 -31.32 -11.77 -33.56
N GLN A 528 -32.57 -11.71 -33.10
CA GLN A 528 -33.75 -11.93 -33.94
C GLN A 528 -33.91 -10.82 -34.99
N VAL A 529 -33.55 -11.10 -36.24
CA VAL A 529 -33.57 -10.14 -37.37
C VAL A 529 -34.88 -10.12 -38.15
N ALA A 530 -35.76 -11.13 -38.00
CA ALA A 530 -37.12 -11.11 -38.51
C ALA A 530 -38.04 -12.11 -37.79
N SER A 531 -39.36 -11.90 -37.88
CA SER A 531 -40.36 -12.87 -37.40
C SER A 531 -41.65 -12.81 -38.24
N SER A 532 -42.35 -13.94 -38.38
CA SER A 532 -43.60 -14.04 -39.14
C SER A 532 -44.55 -15.09 -38.55
N THR A 533 -45.82 -14.70 -38.35
CA THR A 533 -46.93 -15.62 -38.05
C THR A 533 -47.63 -16.17 -39.29
N THR A 534 -47.29 -15.70 -40.51
CA THR A 534 -47.93 -16.12 -41.77
C THR A 534 -47.19 -17.28 -42.45
N ALA A 535 -45.86 -17.18 -42.53
CA ALA A 535 -44.99 -18.33 -42.77
C ALA A 535 -45.02 -19.25 -41.53
N ASN A 536 -45.97 -20.18 -41.54
CA ASN A 536 -46.32 -21.04 -40.40
C ASN A 536 -46.68 -22.49 -40.77
N LYS A 537 -46.32 -22.93 -41.99
CA LYS A 537 -46.78 -24.22 -42.52
C LYS A 537 -46.19 -25.38 -41.71
N PRO A 538 -47.02 -26.31 -41.19
CA PRO A 538 -46.53 -27.42 -40.39
C PRO A 538 -45.64 -28.32 -41.26
N PRO A 539 -44.46 -28.71 -40.76
CA PRO A 539 -43.55 -29.60 -41.45
C PRO A 539 -44.11 -31.03 -41.45
N SER A 540 -43.82 -31.81 -42.49
CA SER A 540 -44.47 -33.11 -42.69
C SER A 540 -43.64 -34.13 -43.44
N GLY A 541 -43.91 -35.41 -43.17
CA GLY A 541 -43.29 -36.55 -43.85
C GLY A 541 -41.82 -36.77 -43.50
N THR A 542 -41.19 -37.59 -44.34
CA THR A 542 -39.80 -38.03 -44.23
C THR A 542 -39.10 -37.64 -45.53
N SER A 543 -37.87 -37.13 -45.47
CA SER A 543 -37.16 -36.63 -46.64
C SER A 543 -35.65 -36.70 -46.47
N THR A 544 -34.91 -36.32 -47.52
CA THR A 544 -33.47 -36.08 -47.39
C THR A 544 -33.25 -34.74 -46.67
N PHE A 545 -32.41 -34.74 -45.63
CA PHE A 545 -31.82 -33.54 -45.07
C PHE A 545 -30.50 -33.24 -45.79
N TYR A 546 -30.30 -32.00 -46.20
CA TYR A 546 -29.12 -31.55 -46.94
C TYR A 546 -28.42 -30.42 -46.18
N VAL A 547 -27.10 -30.50 -46.12
CA VAL A 547 -26.21 -29.41 -45.69
C VAL A 547 -25.55 -28.83 -46.94
N GLY A 548 -25.75 -27.55 -47.20
CA GLY A 548 -25.23 -26.84 -48.37
C GLY A 548 -25.95 -27.07 -49.71
N TYR A 549 -27.08 -27.79 -49.74
CA TYR A 549 -27.93 -27.97 -50.93
C TYR A 549 -29.43 -27.90 -50.60
N GLY A 550 -30.25 -27.54 -51.60
CA GLY A 550 -31.69 -27.35 -51.54
C GLY A 550 -32.22 -26.66 -52.80
N GLU A 551 -33.53 -26.44 -52.89
CA GLU A 551 -34.17 -25.94 -54.12
C GLU A 551 -34.26 -24.41 -54.21
N MET A 552 -34.18 -23.70 -53.07
CA MET A 552 -34.42 -22.25 -53.01
C MET A 552 -33.21 -21.36 -53.35
N ALA A 553 -32.00 -21.93 -53.38
CA ALA A 553 -30.77 -21.22 -53.69
C ALA A 553 -29.71 -22.19 -54.25
N PRO A 554 -28.70 -21.70 -54.99
CA PRO A 554 -27.50 -22.47 -55.35
C PRO A 554 -26.79 -23.12 -54.14
N TRP A 555 -25.88 -24.04 -54.40
CA TRP A 555 -25.03 -24.67 -53.39
C TRP A 555 -24.27 -23.66 -52.50
N PHE A 556 -23.93 -24.08 -51.28
CA PHE A 556 -23.10 -23.26 -50.39
C PHE A 556 -21.71 -23.00 -51.00
N HIS A 557 -21.21 -21.77 -50.86
CA HIS A 557 -19.84 -21.42 -51.22
C HIS A 557 -19.18 -20.61 -50.12
N GLY A 558 -18.42 -21.31 -49.28
CA GLY A 558 -17.86 -20.73 -48.06
C GLY A 558 -17.38 -21.80 -47.11
N GLU A 559 -17.13 -21.40 -45.87
CA GLU A 559 -16.82 -22.29 -44.76
C GLU A 559 -18.06 -22.39 -43.84
N MET A 560 -18.37 -23.59 -43.34
CA MET A 560 -19.49 -23.87 -42.45
C MET A 560 -19.00 -24.69 -41.24
N ASP A 561 -19.57 -24.41 -40.07
CA ASP A 561 -19.21 -25.06 -38.81
C ASP A 561 -20.45 -25.28 -37.91
N GLU A 562 -20.36 -26.22 -36.97
CA GLU A 562 -21.36 -26.55 -35.93
C GLU A 562 -22.82 -26.49 -36.41
N ALA A 563 -23.17 -27.25 -37.46
CA ALA A 563 -24.50 -27.22 -38.08
C ALA A 563 -25.48 -28.18 -37.39
N ALA A 564 -26.60 -27.68 -36.87
CA ALA A 564 -27.53 -28.44 -36.04
C ALA A 564 -29.00 -28.31 -36.46
N TYR A 565 -29.75 -29.40 -36.27
CA TYR A 565 -31.21 -29.47 -36.47
C TYR A 565 -31.89 -30.06 -35.24
N TYR A 566 -32.95 -29.40 -34.76
CA TYR A 566 -33.60 -29.71 -33.48
C TYR A 566 -35.09 -30.04 -33.64
N GLY A 567 -35.60 -30.94 -32.79
CA GLY A 567 -37.03 -31.22 -32.64
C GLY A 567 -37.79 -30.22 -31.76
N SER A 568 -37.21 -29.04 -31.51
CA SER A 568 -37.71 -28.00 -30.61
C SER A 568 -37.40 -26.61 -31.16
N ALA A 569 -38.18 -25.60 -30.76
CA ALA A 569 -37.87 -24.19 -31.05
C ALA A 569 -36.99 -23.64 -29.92
N LEU A 570 -35.73 -23.34 -30.21
CA LEU A 570 -34.84 -22.68 -29.25
C LEU A 570 -35.32 -21.26 -28.95
N SER A 571 -35.07 -20.80 -27.73
CA SER A 571 -35.42 -19.44 -27.29
C SER A 571 -34.40 -18.41 -27.78
N GLN A 572 -34.82 -17.14 -27.87
CA GLN A 572 -33.93 -16.01 -28.17
C GLN A 572 -32.71 -15.98 -27.25
N HIS A 573 -32.87 -16.31 -25.96
CA HIS A 573 -31.76 -16.38 -25.00
C HIS A 573 -30.74 -17.47 -25.37
N ARG A 574 -31.19 -18.70 -25.60
CA ARG A 574 -30.28 -19.80 -25.98
C ARG A 574 -29.62 -19.56 -27.35
N ILE A 575 -30.31 -18.91 -28.30
CA ILE A 575 -29.73 -18.49 -29.59
C ILE A 575 -28.72 -17.34 -29.42
N ALA A 576 -28.92 -16.43 -28.46
CA ALA A 576 -27.93 -15.43 -28.09
C ALA A 576 -26.70 -16.08 -27.43
N ASP A 577 -26.89 -17.03 -26.51
CA ASP A 577 -25.81 -17.79 -25.88
C ASP A 577 -24.96 -18.56 -26.90
N ARG A 578 -25.58 -19.19 -27.91
CA ARG A 578 -24.87 -19.81 -29.05
C ARG A 578 -23.89 -18.82 -29.70
N PHE A 579 -24.35 -17.61 -30.01
CA PHE A 579 -23.46 -16.59 -30.56
C PHE A 579 -22.40 -16.12 -29.55
N LYS A 580 -22.79 -15.88 -28.29
CA LYS A 580 -21.96 -15.39 -27.19
C LYS A 580 -20.78 -16.33 -26.90
N ILE A 581 -21.07 -17.62 -26.76
CA ILE A 581 -20.09 -18.70 -26.52
C ILE A 581 -19.26 -18.95 -27.79
N GLY A 582 -19.88 -19.01 -28.98
CA GLY A 582 -19.15 -19.22 -30.23
C GLY A 582 -18.26 -18.05 -30.66
N LYS A 583 -18.49 -16.84 -30.13
CA LYS A 583 -17.55 -15.69 -30.21
C LYS A 583 -16.63 -15.54 -29.01
N ALA A 584 -16.80 -16.32 -27.95
CA ALA A 584 -16.00 -16.19 -26.74
C ALA A 584 -14.53 -16.46 -27.04
N LYS A 585 -13.72 -15.40 -27.04
CA LYS A 585 -12.28 -15.52 -27.21
C LYS A 585 -11.61 -15.99 -25.93
N ASP A 586 -10.39 -16.44 -26.11
CA ASP A 586 -9.39 -16.55 -25.06
C ASP A 586 -8.94 -15.15 -24.62
N ASN A 587 -9.72 -14.54 -23.73
CA ASN A 587 -9.29 -13.43 -22.87
C ASN A 587 -8.73 -14.00 -21.54
N PRO A 588 -7.41 -14.12 -21.39
CA PRO A 588 -6.73 -13.50 -20.25
C PRO A 588 -6.75 -11.98 -20.45
N SER A 589 -6.77 -11.21 -19.35
CA SER A 589 -6.99 -9.75 -19.33
C SER A 589 -8.40 -9.33 -19.87
N ILE A 590 -9.13 -8.36 -19.30
CA ILE A 590 -8.73 -7.06 -18.73
C ILE A 590 -8.14 -6.17 -19.83
N GLU A 591 -9.01 -5.46 -20.56
CA GLU A 591 -8.51 -4.26 -21.24
C GLU A 591 -8.11 -3.23 -20.16
N ALA A 592 -7.10 -2.42 -20.49
CA ALA A 592 -6.49 -1.40 -19.63
C ALA A 592 -7.48 -0.66 -18.72
N GLY A 593 -7.12 -0.50 -17.44
CA GLY A 593 -7.79 0.45 -16.54
C GLY A 593 -9.14 0.04 -15.93
N ASN A 594 -9.66 -1.16 -16.22
CA ASN A 594 -10.90 -1.65 -15.60
C ASN A 594 -10.81 -3.13 -15.19
N SER A 595 -9.74 -3.46 -14.47
CA SER A 595 -9.58 -4.76 -13.83
C SER A 595 -10.41 -4.84 -12.55
N PRO A 596 -11.45 -5.70 -12.45
CA PRO A 596 -11.96 -6.05 -11.12
C PRO A 596 -10.94 -6.90 -10.34
N PHE A 597 -9.97 -7.53 -11.03
CA PHE A 597 -8.98 -8.41 -10.43
C PHE A 597 -7.77 -7.70 -9.82
N ASN A 598 -7.55 -6.41 -10.15
CA ASN A 598 -6.61 -5.59 -9.41
C ASN A 598 -7.21 -5.36 -8.01
N THR A 599 -6.69 -6.12 -7.06
CA THR A 599 -7.01 -6.06 -5.61
C THR A 599 -5.74 -6.17 -4.77
N GLU A 600 -4.57 -6.00 -5.39
CA GLU A 600 -3.24 -6.08 -4.81
C GLU A 600 -2.51 -4.86 -5.37
N GLY A 601 -2.23 -3.86 -4.53
CA GLY A 601 -1.82 -2.54 -5.01
C GLY A 601 -0.41 -2.48 -5.63
N PRO A 602 -0.08 -1.36 -6.30
CA PRO A 602 1.10 -1.23 -7.13
C PRO A 602 2.42 -1.29 -6.34
N PHE A 603 3.54 -1.41 -7.05
CA PHE A 603 4.87 -1.46 -6.46
C PHE A 603 5.84 -0.45 -7.11
N THR A 604 6.90 -0.09 -6.39
CA THR A 604 7.99 0.76 -6.89
C THR A 604 9.36 0.21 -6.48
N ASP A 605 10.32 0.20 -7.41
CA ASP A 605 11.71 -0.20 -7.17
C ASP A 605 12.67 0.92 -7.61
N PRO A 606 13.14 1.78 -6.68
CA PRO A 606 14.07 2.86 -7.02
C PRO A 606 15.47 2.29 -7.32
N GLN A 607 15.84 2.28 -8.59
CA GLN A 607 17.13 1.79 -9.04
C GLN A 607 18.30 2.67 -8.61
N SER A 608 18.10 3.98 -8.51
CA SER A 608 19.09 4.96 -8.05
C SER A 608 18.40 6.08 -7.25
N PRO A 609 18.94 6.47 -6.08
CA PRO A 609 20.14 5.94 -5.45
C PRO A 609 19.84 4.56 -4.84
N LYS A 610 20.86 3.72 -4.59
CA LYS A 610 20.67 2.51 -3.79
C LYS A 610 20.42 2.86 -2.31
N ASN A 611 19.50 2.15 -1.66
CA ASN A 611 19.13 2.38 -0.25
C ASN A 611 20.33 2.12 0.68
N GLY A 612 20.57 3.03 1.62
CA GLY A 612 21.82 3.06 2.40
C GLY A 612 23.06 3.39 1.58
N GLY A 613 22.90 4.03 0.40
CA GLY A 613 23.99 4.42 -0.48
C GLY A 613 24.86 5.51 0.10
N LEU A 614 26.16 5.42 -0.11
CA LEU A 614 27.14 6.43 0.28
C LEU A 614 27.81 6.99 -0.98
N TYR A 615 27.82 8.31 -1.13
CA TYR A 615 28.30 9.02 -2.33
C TYR A 615 29.17 10.23 -1.94
N ALA A 616 29.88 10.82 -2.91
CA ALA A 616 30.66 12.05 -2.73
C ALA A 616 29.95 13.27 -3.39
N PRO A 617 30.24 14.52 -2.98
CA PRO A 617 29.60 15.76 -3.48
C PRO A 617 29.78 16.10 -4.98
N THR A 618 30.30 15.19 -5.79
CA THR A 618 30.41 15.31 -7.26
C THR A 618 30.12 13.98 -7.96
N LYS A 619 29.59 13.00 -7.21
CA LYS A 619 29.41 11.60 -7.59
C LYS A 619 28.06 11.06 -7.11
N THR A 620 27.10 11.94 -6.79
CA THR A 620 25.72 11.54 -6.59
C THR A 620 25.13 11.12 -7.94
N PRO A 621 24.49 9.94 -8.02
CA PRO A 621 23.92 9.48 -9.27
C PRO A 621 22.62 10.25 -9.55
N ASN A 622 22.11 10.13 -10.77
CA ASN A 622 20.77 10.64 -11.07
C ASN A 622 19.71 9.76 -10.38
N ALA A 623 18.52 10.30 -10.13
CA ALA A 623 17.38 9.54 -9.66
C ALA A 623 16.96 8.56 -10.77
N GLU A 624 16.83 7.28 -10.45
CA GLU A 624 16.29 6.29 -11.39
C GLU A 624 15.27 5.42 -10.67
N PHE A 625 14.04 5.38 -11.17
CA PHE A 625 12.96 4.65 -10.51
C PHE A 625 11.91 4.18 -11.51
N THR A 626 11.28 3.05 -11.19
CA THR A 626 10.15 2.51 -11.95
C THR A 626 9.01 2.20 -11.00
N CYS A 627 7.80 2.59 -11.40
CA CYS A 627 6.55 2.08 -10.85
C CYS A 627 6.03 0.97 -11.77
N SER A 628 5.42 -0.06 -11.19
CA SER A 628 4.86 -1.21 -11.91
C SER A 628 3.87 -1.94 -11.00
N ASP A 629 2.78 -2.43 -11.57
CA ASP A 629 1.89 -3.36 -10.86
C ASP A 629 2.44 -4.81 -10.92
N VAL A 630 1.93 -5.69 -10.06
CA VAL A 630 2.23 -7.13 -10.11
C VAL A 630 1.42 -7.88 -11.17
N ASP A 631 0.27 -7.34 -11.58
CA ASP A 631 -0.57 -7.85 -12.67
C ASP A 631 -0.24 -7.18 -14.04
N ASP A 632 0.75 -6.28 -14.12
CA ASP A 632 1.20 -5.58 -15.34
C ASP A 632 1.60 -6.55 -16.48
N LEU A 633 1.07 -6.30 -17.69
CA LEU A 633 1.45 -7.03 -18.91
C LEU A 633 2.15 -6.09 -19.92
N PRO A 634 3.17 -6.57 -20.69
CA PRO A 634 3.93 -5.70 -21.59
C PRO A 634 3.06 -4.95 -22.62
N GLY A 635 2.97 -3.63 -22.46
CA GLY A 635 2.14 -2.74 -23.30
C GLY A 635 0.79 -2.34 -22.68
N ASN A 636 0.48 -2.77 -21.46
CA ASN A 636 -0.68 -2.36 -20.68
C ASN A 636 -0.31 -2.33 -19.19
N SER A 637 -0.16 -1.12 -18.64
CA SER A 637 0.04 -0.90 -17.20
C SER A 637 -1.02 0.03 -16.67
N ASP A 638 -1.59 -0.29 -15.51
CA ASP A 638 -2.66 0.49 -14.85
C ASP A 638 -2.13 1.45 -13.77
N ILE A 639 -0.83 1.80 -13.82
CA ILE A 639 -0.23 2.88 -13.02
C ILE A 639 -0.71 4.25 -13.50
N ALA A 640 -1.72 4.81 -12.84
CA ALA A 640 -2.25 6.15 -13.09
C ALA A 640 -1.25 7.28 -12.83
N SER A 641 -0.34 7.10 -11.85
CA SER A 641 0.76 8.04 -11.63
C SER A 641 1.99 7.38 -11.00
N CYS A 642 3.16 7.88 -11.40
CA CYS A 642 4.46 7.53 -10.84
C CYS A 642 5.20 8.85 -10.58
N ALA A 643 5.43 9.19 -9.31
CA ALA A 643 6.03 10.46 -8.91
C ALA A 643 7.10 10.25 -7.84
N ALA A 644 8.18 11.04 -7.89
CA ALA A 644 9.22 11.00 -6.88
C ALA A 644 9.51 12.39 -6.29
N THR A 645 10.02 12.39 -5.06
CA THR A 645 10.57 13.56 -4.39
C THR A 645 11.90 13.22 -3.72
N VAL A 646 12.82 14.17 -3.67
CA VAL A 646 14.02 14.11 -2.83
C VAL A 646 13.93 15.18 -1.74
N ASP A 647 13.87 14.73 -0.49
CA ASP A 647 13.65 15.57 0.71
C ASP A 647 12.42 16.50 0.60
N GLY A 648 11.37 16.01 -0.08
CA GLY A 648 10.12 16.74 -0.33
C GLY A 648 10.09 17.59 -1.60
N ASN A 649 11.20 17.73 -2.32
CA ASN A 649 11.27 18.46 -3.59
C ASN A 649 11.01 17.49 -4.76
N PRO A 650 10.13 17.80 -5.74
CA PRO A 650 9.89 16.93 -6.90
C PRO A 650 11.15 16.62 -7.71
N VAL A 651 11.26 15.38 -8.20
CA VAL A 651 12.38 14.90 -9.03
C VAL A 651 11.88 13.87 -10.06
N LEU A 652 12.41 13.91 -11.28
CA LEU A 652 12.09 12.97 -12.36
C LEU A 652 13.15 11.86 -12.47
N SER A 653 12.82 10.75 -13.13
CA SER A 653 13.84 9.75 -13.49
C SER A 653 14.79 10.36 -14.52
N GLY A 654 16.09 10.29 -14.27
CA GLY A 654 17.14 10.95 -15.03
C GLY A 654 17.58 12.32 -14.47
N ASP A 655 16.93 12.90 -13.45
CA ASP A 655 17.37 14.16 -12.82
C ASP A 655 18.54 13.95 -11.83
N PRO A 656 19.48 14.91 -11.68
CA PRO A 656 20.59 14.80 -10.73
C PRO A 656 20.12 14.89 -9.27
N LEU A 657 20.70 14.07 -8.38
CA LEU A 657 20.40 14.08 -6.95
C LEU A 657 21.26 15.09 -6.16
N PRO A 658 20.69 15.75 -5.12
CA PRO A 658 21.40 16.62 -4.19
C PRO A 658 22.79 16.12 -3.74
N ASP A 659 23.79 16.98 -3.93
CA ASP A 659 25.22 16.74 -3.69
C ASP A 659 25.71 17.24 -2.31
N THR A 660 24.83 17.86 -1.52
CA THR A 660 25.15 18.45 -0.23
C THR A 660 25.53 17.38 0.82
N LEU A 661 26.55 17.66 1.64
CA LEU A 661 26.97 16.75 2.71
C LEU A 661 25.84 16.53 3.74
N GLY A 662 25.34 15.29 3.82
CA GLY A 662 24.26 14.93 4.74
C GLY A 662 23.48 13.68 4.30
N PRO A 663 22.52 13.21 5.12
CA PRO A 663 21.56 12.20 4.73
C PRO A 663 20.45 12.83 3.87
N HIS A 664 20.02 12.08 2.86
CA HIS A 664 18.99 12.47 1.89
C HIS A 664 18.02 11.31 1.64
N THR A 665 16.76 11.59 1.32
CA THR A 665 15.72 10.58 1.11
C THR A 665 15.01 10.79 -0.22
N LEU A 666 15.22 9.86 -1.16
CA LEU A 666 14.33 9.70 -2.32
C LEU A 666 13.07 8.96 -1.86
N THR A 667 11.91 9.52 -2.14
CA THR A 667 10.59 8.90 -1.94
C THR A 667 9.91 8.74 -3.29
N VAL A 668 9.48 7.53 -3.63
CA VAL A 668 8.78 7.22 -4.89
C VAL A 668 7.39 6.69 -4.58
N THR A 669 6.39 7.36 -5.13
CA THR A 669 4.96 7.04 -4.96
C THR A 669 4.38 6.55 -6.28
N ALA A 670 3.76 5.37 -6.26
CA ALA A 670 2.85 4.89 -7.30
C ALA A 670 1.40 5.05 -6.85
N ILE A 671 0.52 5.36 -7.80
CA ILE A 671 -0.93 5.25 -7.65
C ILE A 671 -1.46 4.53 -8.90
N ASP A 672 -2.29 3.51 -8.74
CA ASP A 672 -2.97 2.82 -9.84
C ASP A 672 -4.29 3.51 -10.26
N GLU A 673 -4.90 3.06 -11.37
CA GLU A 673 -6.21 3.56 -11.83
C GLU A 673 -7.38 3.15 -10.91
N GLY A 674 -7.15 2.21 -9.98
CA GLY A 674 -8.07 1.89 -8.88
C GLY A 674 -7.98 2.86 -7.68
N GLY A 675 -6.92 3.69 -7.61
CA GLY A 675 -6.63 4.59 -6.50
C GLY A 675 -5.79 3.97 -5.37
N ASN A 676 -5.34 2.72 -5.49
CA ASN A 676 -4.41 2.13 -4.51
C ASN A 676 -3.06 2.87 -4.60
N THR A 677 -2.48 3.21 -3.44
CA THR A 677 -1.24 3.99 -3.36
C THR A 677 -0.14 3.18 -2.69
N TYR A 678 1.05 3.14 -3.30
CA TYR A 678 2.25 2.54 -2.71
C TYR A 678 3.39 3.55 -2.66
N VAL A 679 4.13 3.58 -1.55
CA VAL A 679 5.22 4.52 -1.30
C VAL A 679 6.46 3.76 -0.86
N HIS A 680 7.59 4.04 -1.50
CA HIS A 680 8.89 3.46 -1.17
C HIS A 680 9.93 4.55 -0.90
N HIS A 681 10.85 4.30 0.04
CA HIS A 681 11.87 5.27 0.45
C HIS A 681 13.28 4.70 0.31
N HIS A 682 14.12 5.34 -0.49
CA HIS A 682 15.56 5.08 -0.57
C HIS A 682 16.34 6.19 0.10
N SER A 683 16.98 5.84 1.22
CA SER A 683 17.94 6.70 1.92
C SER A 683 19.31 6.65 1.25
N TYR A 684 20.00 7.78 1.21
CA TYR A 684 21.42 7.85 0.90
C TYR A 684 22.11 8.88 1.79
N THR A 685 23.43 8.95 1.76
CA THR A 685 24.22 9.94 2.50
C THR A 685 25.42 10.37 1.69
N VAL A 686 25.55 11.67 1.47
CA VAL A 686 26.74 12.24 0.85
C VAL A 686 27.79 12.51 1.93
N LYS A 687 29.01 12.02 1.71
CA LYS A 687 30.17 12.14 2.62
C LYS A 687 31.38 12.67 1.86
N ASN A 688 32.39 13.18 2.58
CA ASN A 688 33.68 13.43 1.95
C ASN A 688 34.31 12.11 1.51
N PHE A 689 35.10 12.16 0.45
CA PHE A 689 35.65 10.98 -0.21
C PHE A 689 36.38 10.01 0.75
N GLN A 690 37.31 10.53 1.56
CA GLN A 690 38.07 9.74 2.55
C GLN A 690 37.17 9.00 3.57
N ASP A 691 36.00 9.55 3.90
CA ASP A 691 35.06 8.95 4.85
C ASP A 691 34.31 7.74 4.27
N LEU A 692 34.29 7.57 2.94
CA LEU A 692 33.69 6.41 2.27
C LEU A 692 34.52 5.15 2.57
N PHE A 693 35.82 5.18 2.24
CA PHE A 693 36.76 4.07 2.46
C PHE A 693 36.96 3.78 3.94
N ASN A 694 37.01 4.82 4.79
CA ASN A 694 37.15 4.67 6.24
C ASN A 694 35.88 4.10 6.93
N THR A 695 34.71 4.11 6.28
CA THR A 695 33.50 3.48 6.83
C THR A 695 33.68 1.97 7.02
N ASP A 696 34.43 1.30 6.14
CA ASP A 696 34.71 -0.15 6.23
C ASP A 696 35.95 -0.52 7.08
N SER A 697 36.52 0.44 7.82
CA SER A 697 37.63 0.23 8.77
C SER A 697 38.85 -0.52 8.19
N PRO A 698 39.51 0.02 7.15
CA PRO A 698 40.72 -0.58 6.58
C PRO A 698 41.87 -0.67 7.60
N VAL A 699 42.73 -1.69 7.46
CA VAL A 699 43.99 -1.85 8.20
C VAL A 699 45.04 -0.87 7.68
N VAL A 700 45.05 -0.68 6.37
CA VAL A 700 45.89 0.28 5.63
C VAL A 700 45.00 0.89 4.55
N TYR A 701 45.05 2.21 4.40
CA TYR A 701 44.43 2.92 3.29
C TYR A 701 45.34 4.06 2.86
N CYS A 702 45.99 3.90 1.70
CA CYS A 702 46.92 4.88 1.17
C CYS A 702 46.30 5.52 -0.08
N ARG A 703 46.01 6.81 0.00
CA ARG A 703 45.56 7.62 -1.15
C ARG A 703 46.69 7.86 -2.16
N LEU A 704 47.93 7.90 -1.65
CA LEU A 704 49.17 8.02 -2.42
C LEU A 704 49.45 9.39 -3.06
N GLY A 705 48.67 10.44 -2.78
CA GLY A 705 48.91 11.80 -3.27
C GLY A 705 50.08 12.58 -2.65
N ASP A 706 50.89 11.90 -1.83
CA ASP A 706 52.04 12.49 -1.13
C ASP A 706 52.99 13.28 -2.06
N ALA A 707 53.66 14.30 -1.53
CA ALA A 707 54.66 15.03 -2.30
C ALA A 707 55.84 14.13 -2.75
N SER A 708 56.54 14.55 -3.82
CA SER A 708 57.77 13.89 -4.28
C SER A 708 58.79 13.76 -3.13
N GLY A 709 59.33 12.55 -2.92
CA GLY A 709 60.25 12.25 -1.82
C GLY A 709 59.62 12.17 -0.41
N GLY A 710 58.30 12.29 -0.28
CA GLY A 710 57.58 12.10 0.98
C GLY A 710 57.52 10.64 1.46
N PRO A 711 56.97 10.39 2.66
CA PRO A 711 56.50 9.06 3.07
C PRO A 711 55.25 8.66 2.27
N MET A 712 54.85 7.40 2.36
CA MET A 712 53.54 6.92 1.87
C MET A 712 52.55 6.97 3.03
N LEU A 713 51.57 7.89 3.03
CA LEU A 713 50.70 8.09 4.19
C LEU A 713 49.55 7.08 4.29
N ASP A 714 49.22 6.69 5.52
CA ASP A 714 48.08 5.83 5.87
C ASP A 714 46.90 6.69 6.37
N SER A 715 45.94 6.92 5.48
CA SER A 715 44.69 7.65 5.71
C SER A 715 43.61 6.83 6.43
N SER A 716 43.89 5.56 6.80
CA SER A 716 42.97 4.73 7.60
C SER A 716 42.86 5.15 9.07
N GLY A 717 43.77 6.03 9.52
CA GLY A 717 43.90 6.42 10.93
C GLY A 717 44.63 5.41 11.82
N ASN A 718 45.08 4.27 11.30
CA ASN A 718 45.89 3.30 12.08
C ASN A 718 47.36 3.74 12.22
N GLY A 719 47.83 4.65 11.36
CA GLY A 719 49.18 5.20 11.40
C GLY A 719 50.24 4.28 10.78
N ASN A 720 49.83 3.35 9.92
CA ASN A 720 50.68 2.39 9.21
C ASN A 720 51.46 3.05 8.05
N ASN A 721 52.06 4.21 8.29
CA ASN A 721 52.79 4.99 7.27
C ASN A 721 53.97 4.20 6.68
N GLY A 722 54.06 4.22 5.35
CA GLY A 722 55.07 3.52 4.56
C GLY A 722 56.17 4.42 3.99
N ILE A 723 57.03 3.81 3.18
CA ILE A 723 58.20 4.44 2.57
C ILE A 723 58.24 4.10 1.07
N TYR A 724 58.40 5.09 0.20
CA TYR A 724 58.69 4.88 -1.22
C TYR A 724 60.18 4.59 -1.48
N LYS A 725 60.47 3.82 -2.53
CA LYS A 725 61.82 3.47 -3.01
C LYS A 725 61.91 3.51 -4.52
N ASN A 726 63.10 3.85 -5.00
CA ASN A 726 63.53 3.82 -6.40
C ASN A 726 62.57 4.60 -7.35
N ASP A 727 62.50 4.18 -8.61
CA ASP A 727 61.82 4.84 -9.74
C ASP A 727 60.27 4.91 -9.60
N GLN A 728 59.79 5.80 -8.73
CA GLN A 728 58.42 6.33 -8.66
C GLN A 728 58.45 7.86 -8.46
N ASP A 729 57.35 8.55 -8.72
CA ASP A 729 57.16 9.95 -8.33
C ASP A 729 55.66 10.32 -8.14
N SER A 730 55.37 11.51 -7.64
CA SER A 730 54.01 12.07 -7.56
C SER A 730 53.44 12.25 -8.98
N GLY A 731 52.27 11.65 -9.24
CA GLY A 731 51.68 11.52 -10.56
C GLY A 731 50.69 12.64 -10.94
N PRO A 732 49.75 12.36 -11.86
CA PRO A 732 48.64 13.26 -12.17
C PRO A 732 47.66 13.37 -10.99
N VAL A 733 46.64 14.21 -11.13
CA VAL A 733 45.45 14.18 -10.25
C VAL A 733 44.85 12.77 -10.26
N GLY A 734 44.42 12.31 -9.09
CA GLY A 734 43.86 10.97 -8.86
C GLY A 734 42.43 10.80 -9.37
N ILE A 735 41.88 9.61 -9.15
CA ILE A 735 40.51 9.22 -9.56
C ILE A 735 39.43 9.88 -8.69
N SER A 736 39.77 10.13 -7.42
CA SER A 736 38.93 10.64 -6.33
C SER A 736 38.34 12.04 -6.55
N GLY A 737 38.86 12.81 -7.51
CA GLY A 737 38.29 14.08 -7.95
C GLY A 737 38.38 15.25 -6.96
N ASP A 738 38.85 15.02 -5.73
CA ASP A 738 39.04 16.05 -4.69
C ASP A 738 40.36 16.84 -4.83
N GLY A 739 41.16 16.51 -5.84
CA GLY A 739 42.43 17.15 -6.16
C GLY A 739 43.67 16.46 -5.55
N ASP A 740 43.50 15.33 -4.84
CA ASP A 740 44.63 14.48 -4.47
C ASP A 740 45.28 13.85 -5.73
N ARG A 741 46.44 13.20 -5.58
CA ARG A 741 47.23 12.68 -6.71
C ARG A 741 47.42 11.18 -6.68
N ALA A 742 47.52 10.58 -7.86
CA ALA A 742 47.98 9.22 -7.98
C ALA A 742 49.51 9.11 -7.82
N ARG A 743 50.02 7.89 -7.58
CA ARG A 743 51.45 7.56 -7.56
C ARG A 743 51.90 7.00 -8.90
N ASP A 744 52.89 7.63 -9.51
CA ASP A 744 53.43 7.24 -10.81
C ASP A 744 54.59 6.24 -10.64
N PHE A 745 54.47 5.04 -11.22
CA PHE A 745 55.50 4.00 -11.19
C PHE A 745 56.09 3.79 -12.59
N PHE A 746 57.42 3.91 -12.72
CA PHE A 746 58.09 3.87 -14.02
C PHE A 746 58.50 2.46 -14.50
N GLY A 747 58.01 1.40 -13.84
CA GLY A 747 58.26 0.01 -14.25
C GLY A 747 59.71 -0.48 -14.11
N LYS A 748 60.56 0.26 -13.40
CA LYS A 748 62.04 0.08 -13.32
C LYS A 748 62.57 -0.22 -11.91
N GLY A 749 61.73 -0.69 -11.00
CA GLY A 749 62.13 -1.01 -9.62
C GLY A 749 61.51 -0.13 -8.54
N GLY A 750 60.67 0.85 -8.91
CA GLY A 750 59.94 1.71 -7.97
C GLY A 750 58.85 0.97 -7.21
N TYR A 751 58.72 1.20 -5.91
CA TYR A 751 57.66 0.66 -5.07
C TYR A 751 57.43 1.47 -3.78
N GLY A 752 56.23 1.44 -3.24
CA GLY A 752 55.93 1.80 -1.85
C GLY A 752 55.89 0.57 -0.95
N TYR A 753 56.25 0.69 0.33
CA TYR A 753 56.11 -0.43 1.27
C TYR A 753 55.83 -0.01 2.72
N ILE A 754 55.13 -0.87 3.46
CA ILE A 754 54.88 -0.79 4.90
C ILE A 754 55.33 -2.10 5.55
N ASN A 755 56.23 -2.01 6.52
CA ASN A 755 56.70 -3.18 7.28
C ASN A 755 55.79 -3.47 8.46
N GLY A 756 55.50 -4.75 8.72
CA GLY A 756 54.86 -5.18 9.97
C GLY A 756 53.33 -5.22 9.92
N VAL A 757 52.73 -5.10 8.74
CA VAL A 757 51.28 -5.25 8.56
C VAL A 757 50.89 -6.70 8.88
N ALA A 758 49.89 -6.87 9.72
CA ALA A 758 49.41 -8.19 10.13
C ALA A 758 48.37 -8.71 9.12
N ALA A 759 48.54 -9.95 8.65
CA ALA A 759 47.54 -10.57 7.77
C ALA A 759 46.25 -10.88 8.55
N PRO A 760 45.07 -10.39 8.12
CA PRO A 760 43.78 -10.78 8.68
C PRO A 760 43.55 -12.30 8.58
N ARG A 761 43.20 -12.93 9.70
CA ARG A 761 43.23 -14.40 9.86
C ARG A 761 42.00 -15.13 9.33
N TYR A 762 40.90 -14.42 9.13
CA TYR A 762 39.57 -15.01 8.90
C TYR A 762 38.95 -14.61 7.57
N GLN A 763 39.04 -13.32 7.23
CA GLN A 763 38.61 -12.74 5.96
C GLN A 763 39.54 -11.58 5.59
N SER A 764 39.58 -11.16 4.34
CA SER A 764 40.37 -9.99 3.90
C SER A 764 39.93 -9.47 2.54
N THR A 765 40.07 -8.17 2.30
CA THR A 765 39.95 -7.55 0.97
C THR A 765 41.18 -6.72 0.68
N LEU A 766 41.72 -6.84 -0.52
CA LEU A 766 42.80 -6.00 -1.05
C LEU A 766 42.24 -5.26 -2.27
N GLU A 767 42.43 -3.95 -2.35
CA GLU A 767 41.80 -3.08 -3.35
C GLU A 767 42.79 -1.99 -3.81
N ALA A 768 42.74 -1.64 -5.09
CA ALA A 768 43.53 -0.56 -5.67
C ALA A 768 42.86 -0.03 -6.94
N TRP A 769 42.98 1.27 -7.18
CA TRP A 769 42.76 1.86 -8.50
C TRP A 769 44.06 1.90 -9.29
N VAL A 770 43.99 1.57 -10.58
CA VAL A 770 45.17 1.50 -11.46
C VAL A 770 44.94 2.12 -12.82
N TYR A 771 45.99 2.76 -13.34
CA TYR A 771 46.10 3.24 -14.73
C TYR A 771 47.30 2.54 -15.40
N PRO A 772 47.14 1.34 -15.97
CA PRO A 772 48.24 0.58 -16.56
C PRO A 772 48.70 1.21 -17.88
N ARG A 773 50.00 1.50 -18.02
CA ARG A 773 50.59 2.02 -19.28
C ARG A 773 50.93 0.93 -20.28
N ASP A 774 50.96 -0.32 -19.85
CA ASP A 774 50.89 -1.50 -20.72
C ASP A 774 50.20 -2.67 -19.98
N ALA A 775 50.02 -3.79 -20.69
CA ALA A 775 49.42 -5.02 -20.17
C ALA A 775 50.45 -6.15 -19.96
N ARG A 776 51.71 -5.81 -19.65
CA ARG A 776 52.78 -6.79 -19.36
C ARG A 776 52.49 -7.53 -18.05
N ASP A 777 53.23 -8.62 -17.82
CA ASP A 777 53.24 -9.28 -16.51
C ASP A 777 53.84 -8.33 -15.46
N GLN A 778 53.05 -7.87 -14.48
CA GLN A 778 53.48 -6.92 -13.44
C GLN A 778 52.57 -6.93 -12.19
N SER A 779 53.15 -6.77 -11.00
CA SER A 779 52.41 -6.75 -9.72
C SER A 779 51.96 -5.34 -9.35
N ILE A 780 50.74 -5.23 -8.82
CA ILE A 780 50.08 -3.96 -8.46
C ILE A 780 50.22 -3.70 -6.96
N VAL A 781 49.78 -4.67 -6.14
CA VAL A 781 49.78 -4.57 -4.68
C VAL A 781 49.90 -5.98 -4.09
N GLY A 782 50.73 -6.14 -3.05
CA GLY A 782 51.07 -7.47 -2.53
C GLY A 782 51.43 -7.49 -1.05
N HIS A 783 50.94 -8.51 -0.35
CA HIS A 783 51.17 -8.74 1.08
C HIS A 783 51.64 -10.20 1.35
N GLY A 784 52.49 -10.72 0.46
CA GLY A 784 52.98 -12.09 0.48
C GLY A 784 51.84 -13.12 0.45
N ASP A 785 51.89 -14.10 1.35
CA ASP A 785 50.85 -15.15 1.53
C ASP A 785 49.42 -14.62 1.70
N ALA A 786 49.25 -13.41 2.23
CA ALA A 786 47.96 -12.85 2.59
C ALA A 786 47.12 -12.38 1.37
N GLY A 787 47.76 -12.14 0.23
CA GLY A 787 47.12 -11.72 -1.03
C GLY A 787 48.07 -10.90 -1.92
N GLU A 788 47.99 -11.10 -3.24
CA GLU A 788 48.70 -10.29 -4.23
C GLU A 788 47.87 -10.12 -5.51
N ILE A 789 47.66 -8.86 -5.91
CA ILE A 789 46.99 -8.49 -7.17
C ILE A 789 48.06 -8.13 -8.21
N PHE A 790 47.95 -8.74 -9.39
CA PHE A 790 48.92 -8.62 -10.46
C PHE A 790 48.27 -8.79 -11.83
N ILE A 791 48.90 -8.24 -12.86
CA ILE A 791 48.57 -8.51 -14.27
C ILE A 791 49.45 -9.67 -14.72
N GLN A 792 48.86 -10.62 -15.45
CA GLN A 792 49.63 -11.64 -16.17
C GLN A 792 48.91 -12.09 -17.44
N GLY A 793 49.59 -12.01 -18.57
CA GLY A 793 49.03 -12.36 -19.88
C GLY A 793 47.87 -11.47 -20.32
N GLY A 794 47.84 -10.20 -19.87
CA GLY A 794 46.80 -9.22 -20.20
C GLY A 794 45.49 -9.35 -19.43
N GLN A 795 45.46 -10.13 -18.34
CA GLN A 795 44.31 -10.23 -17.41
C GLN A 795 44.75 -9.91 -15.99
N PHE A 796 43.84 -9.34 -15.19
CA PHE A 796 44.06 -9.19 -13.76
C PHE A 796 43.96 -10.55 -13.06
N LYS A 797 44.76 -10.73 -12.01
CA LYS A 797 44.80 -11.95 -11.21
C LYS A 797 44.99 -11.58 -9.75
N TYR A 798 44.41 -12.42 -8.89
CA TYR A 798 44.60 -12.34 -7.45
C TYR A 798 45.06 -13.72 -6.95
N ARG A 799 46.28 -13.79 -6.41
CA ARG A 799 46.84 -14.99 -5.77
C ARG A 799 46.69 -14.88 -4.27
N ARG A 800 46.36 -16.00 -3.61
CA ARG A 800 46.42 -16.12 -2.15
C ARG A 800 46.72 -17.55 -1.70
N MET A 801 47.68 -17.72 -0.79
CA MET A 801 48.11 -19.04 -0.27
C MET A 801 48.36 -20.12 -1.36
N GLY A 802 48.83 -19.72 -2.53
CA GLY A 802 49.12 -20.59 -3.68
C GLY A 802 47.97 -20.82 -4.67
N GLU A 803 46.72 -20.54 -4.32
CA GLU A 803 45.61 -20.54 -5.28
C GLU A 803 45.53 -19.19 -6.00
N THR A 804 45.05 -19.17 -7.25
CA THR A 804 44.98 -17.96 -8.08
C THR A 804 43.67 -17.88 -8.85
N VAL A 805 42.94 -16.79 -8.67
CA VAL A 805 41.80 -16.43 -9.53
C VAL A 805 42.27 -15.48 -10.65
N THR A 806 41.63 -15.54 -11.81
CA THR A 806 41.89 -14.68 -12.97
C THR A 806 40.58 -14.03 -13.40
N SER A 807 40.61 -12.73 -13.72
CA SER A 807 39.44 -12.00 -14.20
C SER A 807 38.96 -12.54 -15.55
N SER A 808 37.64 -12.65 -15.75
CA SER A 808 37.05 -12.95 -17.06
C SER A 808 37.31 -11.84 -18.09
N VAL A 809 37.44 -10.59 -17.61
CA VAL A 809 37.77 -9.40 -18.42
C VAL A 809 39.29 -9.21 -18.58
N PRO A 810 39.75 -8.62 -19.69
CA PRO A 810 41.14 -8.20 -19.86
C PRO A 810 41.43 -6.85 -19.16
N VAL A 811 42.72 -6.52 -19.05
CA VAL A 811 43.18 -5.18 -18.64
C VAL A 811 42.93 -4.17 -19.76
N GLN A 812 42.48 -2.97 -19.42
CA GLN A 812 42.40 -1.81 -20.32
C GLN A 812 43.62 -0.92 -20.11
N VAL A 813 44.47 -0.83 -21.12
CA VAL A 813 45.67 0.02 -21.09
C VAL A 813 45.28 1.47 -21.35
N GLY A 814 45.81 2.42 -20.57
CA GLY A 814 45.52 3.84 -20.73
C GLY A 814 44.16 4.29 -20.17
N ALA A 815 43.56 3.51 -19.28
CA ALA A 815 42.32 3.85 -18.57
C ALA A 815 42.46 3.54 -17.07
N TRP A 816 41.73 4.28 -16.23
CA TRP A 816 41.59 3.94 -14.81
C TRP A 816 40.66 2.74 -14.65
N GLN A 817 41.08 1.78 -13.82
CA GLN A 817 40.30 0.59 -13.47
C GLN A 817 40.41 0.32 -11.97
N GLN A 818 39.29 -0.03 -11.32
CA GLN A 818 39.31 -0.61 -9.98
C GLN A 818 39.65 -2.08 -10.10
N VAL A 819 40.54 -2.60 -9.26
CA VAL A 819 40.77 -4.04 -9.11
C VAL A 819 40.85 -4.43 -7.64
N ALA A 820 40.05 -5.41 -7.25
CA ALA A 820 39.99 -5.88 -5.87
C ALA A 820 39.95 -7.40 -5.75
N GLY A 821 40.61 -7.93 -4.72
CA GLY A 821 40.66 -9.34 -4.37
C GLY A 821 40.10 -9.59 -2.98
N THR A 822 38.96 -10.30 -2.88
CA THR A 822 38.34 -10.65 -1.60
C THR A 822 38.60 -12.12 -1.23
N TRP A 823 38.64 -12.41 0.06
CA TRP A 823 38.65 -13.77 0.61
C TRP A 823 37.78 -13.84 1.86
N ASP A 824 36.72 -14.66 1.84
CA ASP A 824 35.71 -14.76 2.90
C ASP A 824 35.97 -15.87 3.94
N GLY A 825 37.13 -16.53 3.84
CA GLY A 825 37.50 -17.67 4.67
C GLY A 825 37.39 -19.02 3.94
N ALA A 826 36.60 -19.10 2.86
CA ALA A 826 36.40 -20.30 2.05
C ALA A 826 36.65 -20.06 0.55
N ASP A 827 36.25 -18.90 0.02
CA ASP A 827 36.33 -18.54 -1.39
C ASP A 827 37.22 -17.30 -1.61
N ILE A 828 38.00 -17.32 -2.69
CA ILE A 828 38.72 -16.17 -3.26
C ILE A 828 37.91 -15.64 -4.46
N ARG A 829 37.73 -14.32 -4.54
CA ARG A 829 37.11 -13.64 -5.69
C ARG A 829 37.99 -12.53 -6.21
N ILE A 830 37.81 -12.17 -7.48
CA ILE A 830 38.37 -10.95 -8.08
C ILE A 830 37.26 -10.10 -8.68
N TYR A 831 37.29 -8.82 -8.34
CA TYR A 831 36.41 -7.78 -8.86
C TYR A 831 37.20 -6.86 -9.77
N VAL A 832 36.57 -6.42 -10.85
CA VAL A 832 37.09 -5.38 -11.74
C VAL A 832 35.94 -4.42 -12.01
N ASN A 833 36.14 -3.13 -11.76
CA ASN A 833 35.11 -2.09 -11.88
C ASN A 833 33.78 -2.49 -11.21
N GLY A 834 33.83 -2.80 -9.91
CA GLY A 834 32.69 -3.15 -9.06
C GLY A 834 32.12 -4.57 -9.25
N VAL A 835 32.39 -5.22 -10.39
CA VAL A 835 31.76 -6.48 -10.80
C VAL A 835 32.63 -7.70 -10.49
N GLU A 836 32.04 -8.79 -9.97
CA GLU A 836 32.74 -10.07 -9.76
C GLU A 836 33.09 -10.70 -11.12
N THR A 837 34.38 -10.80 -11.45
CA THR A 837 34.85 -11.34 -12.74
C THR A 837 35.51 -12.70 -12.63
N GLY A 838 35.70 -13.24 -11.43
CA GLY A 838 36.18 -14.61 -11.23
C GLY A 838 36.13 -15.05 -9.77
N LYS A 839 36.04 -16.38 -9.56
CA LYS A 839 35.95 -17.01 -8.24
C LYS A 839 36.68 -18.36 -8.21
N VAL A 840 37.32 -18.71 -7.08
CA VAL A 840 37.89 -20.05 -6.80
C VAL A 840 37.88 -20.36 -5.30
N GLU A 841 37.65 -21.61 -4.91
CA GLU A 841 37.71 -22.05 -3.50
C GLU A 841 39.16 -22.04 -2.97
N SER A 842 39.37 -21.54 -1.76
CA SER A 842 40.62 -21.69 -1.00
C SER A 842 40.40 -21.51 0.50
N THR A 843 40.43 -22.62 1.24
CA THR A 843 40.26 -22.68 2.70
C THR A 843 41.56 -22.42 3.50
N ARG A 844 42.65 -22.01 2.83
CA ARG A 844 43.97 -21.80 3.46
C ARG A 844 44.03 -20.45 4.21
N ARG A 845 44.38 -20.51 5.49
CA ARG A 845 44.57 -19.32 6.34
C ARG A 845 46.03 -18.80 6.27
N PRO A 846 46.25 -17.48 6.32
CA PRO A 846 47.58 -16.90 6.38
C PRO A 846 48.15 -17.03 7.80
N SER A 847 49.47 -17.01 7.93
CA SER A 847 50.16 -17.18 9.23
C SER A 847 51.24 -16.12 9.52
N SER A 848 51.46 -15.19 8.61
CA SER A 848 52.53 -14.20 8.66
C SER A 848 52.05 -12.79 9.05
N VAL A 849 52.93 -12.07 9.73
CA VAL A 849 53.04 -10.61 9.63
C VAL A 849 54.06 -10.35 8.53
N SER A 850 53.79 -9.47 7.57
CA SER A 850 54.61 -9.33 6.37
C SER A 850 54.86 -7.86 6.01
N THR A 851 55.47 -7.65 4.84
CA THR A 851 55.59 -6.34 4.21
C THR A 851 54.45 -6.17 3.23
N PHE A 852 53.70 -5.08 3.36
CA PHE A 852 52.69 -4.67 2.39
C PHE A 852 53.37 -3.79 1.33
N TYR A 853 53.20 -4.11 0.05
CA TYR A 853 53.85 -3.45 -1.08
C TYR A 853 52.84 -2.85 -2.05
N VAL A 854 53.17 -1.69 -2.60
CA VAL A 854 52.44 -0.99 -3.67
C VAL A 854 53.39 -0.77 -4.85
N GLY A 855 52.95 -1.05 -6.08
CA GLY A 855 53.79 -1.05 -7.29
C GLY A 855 54.69 -2.29 -7.43
N PHE A 856 54.59 -3.26 -6.51
CA PHE A 856 55.44 -4.46 -6.45
C PHE A 856 54.73 -5.64 -5.74
N GLY A 857 55.23 -6.85 -5.97
CA GLY A 857 54.81 -8.08 -5.33
C GLY A 857 55.79 -9.22 -5.64
N GLU A 858 55.51 -10.44 -5.16
CA GLU A 858 56.44 -11.57 -5.28
C GLU A 858 56.28 -12.39 -6.57
N LEU A 859 55.22 -12.17 -7.35
CA LEU A 859 54.93 -12.94 -8.56
C LEU A 859 55.46 -12.34 -9.86
N ALA A 860 55.46 -11.01 -9.98
CA ALA A 860 55.67 -10.34 -11.24
C ALA A 860 56.49 -9.04 -11.07
N PRO A 861 57.10 -8.54 -12.17
CA PRO A 861 57.83 -7.26 -12.19
C PRO A 861 57.06 -6.06 -11.63
N TRP A 862 57.80 -5.00 -11.30
CA TRP A 862 57.25 -3.71 -10.85
C TRP A 862 56.24 -3.11 -11.82
N PHE A 863 55.23 -2.42 -11.28
CA PHE A 863 54.17 -1.79 -12.05
C PHE A 863 54.67 -0.67 -12.97
N TYR A 864 54.07 -0.54 -14.16
CA TYR A 864 54.27 0.58 -15.07
C TYR A 864 52.93 1.28 -15.36
N GLY A 865 52.76 2.46 -14.77
CA GLY A 865 51.49 3.17 -14.74
C GLY A 865 51.30 3.95 -13.45
N ALA A 866 50.11 4.50 -13.25
CA ALA A 866 49.73 5.13 -11.98
C ALA A 866 48.91 4.15 -11.10
N ILE A 867 49.06 4.24 -9.78
CA ILE A 867 48.24 3.53 -8.79
C ILE A 867 47.69 4.58 -7.82
N ASP A 868 46.45 4.39 -7.38
CA ASP A 868 45.69 5.32 -6.55
C ASP A 868 44.80 4.56 -5.56
N GLU A 869 44.36 5.25 -4.50
CA GLU A 869 43.37 4.82 -3.50
C GLU A 869 43.48 3.32 -3.10
N VAL A 870 44.65 2.93 -2.58
CA VAL A 870 44.98 1.54 -2.24
C VAL A 870 44.53 1.19 -0.82
N ALA A 871 43.65 0.21 -0.68
CA ALA A 871 43.06 -0.17 0.61
C ALA A 871 43.21 -1.66 0.93
N TYR A 872 43.36 -1.97 2.22
CA TYR A 872 43.45 -3.34 2.74
C TYR A 872 42.59 -3.54 3.98
N TYR A 873 41.56 -4.37 3.87
CA TYR A 873 40.51 -4.53 4.86
C TYR A 873 40.63 -5.83 5.67
N PRO A 874 40.23 -5.84 6.95
CA PRO A 874 40.20 -7.04 7.80
C PRO A 874 38.98 -7.95 7.54
N VAL A 875 38.16 -7.61 6.55
CA VAL A 875 36.88 -8.27 6.19
C VAL A 875 36.82 -8.56 4.70
N ALA A 876 35.95 -9.49 4.29
CA ALA A 876 35.58 -9.66 2.89
C ALA A 876 34.45 -8.69 2.56
N LEU A 877 34.74 -7.65 1.77
CA LEU A 877 33.71 -6.75 1.26
C LEU A 877 32.81 -7.54 0.32
N ASN A 878 31.49 -7.37 0.49
CA ASN A 878 30.50 -8.00 -0.37
C ASN A 878 30.38 -7.24 -1.70
N ALA A 879 29.74 -7.86 -2.70
CA ALA A 879 29.60 -7.27 -4.02
C ALA A 879 28.93 -5.88 -4.02
N ASN A 880 28.00 -5.60 -3.10
CA ASN A 880 27.37 -4.29 -3.00
C ASN A 880 28.32 -3.22 -2.43
N ARG A 881 29.13 -3.53 -1.41
CA ARG A 881 30.18 -2.61 -0.92
C ARG A 881 31.25 -2.36 -1.98
N MET A 882 31.67 -3.41 -2.69
CA MET A 882 32.65 -3.32 -3.79
C MET A 882 32.13 -2.49 -4.97
N TYR A 883 30.84 -2.63 -5.31
CA TYR A 883 30.16 -1.79 -6.30
C TYR A 883 29.98 -0.34 -5.81
N GLN A 884 29.75 -0.11 -4.51
CA GLN A 884 29.72 1.24 -3.93
C GLN A 884 31.10 1.91 -3.91
N HIS A 885 32.20 1.18 -3.69
CA HIS A 885 33.56 1.71 -3.85
C HIS A 885 33.85 2.04 -5.32
N TRP A 886 33.37 1.23 -6.26
CA TRP A 886 33.47 1.55 -7.68
C TRP A 886 32.66 2.80 -8.08
N LEU A 887 31.43 2.94 -7.57
CA LEU A 887 30.57 4.11 -7.83
C LEU A 887 31.05 5.41 -7.18
N ALA A 888 31.92 5.36 -6.17
CA ALA A 888 32.59 6.56 -5.67
C ALA A 888 33.50 7.18 -6.75
N ASP A 889 34.04 6.36 -7.66
CA ASP A 889 35.20 6.68 -8.50
C ASP A 889 35.08 6.28 -9.99
N PRO A 890 33.92 6.39 -10.67
CA PRO A 890 33.94 6.29 -12.13
C PRO A 890 34.85 7.39 -12.70
N PRO A 891 35.77 7.07 -13.64
CA PRO A 891 36.53 8.10 -14.33
C PRO A 891 35.58 9.02 -15.10
N PRO A 892 35.81 10.34 -15.13
CA PRO A 892 35.10 11.21 -16.05
C PRO A 892 35.29 10.71 -17.49
N GLU A 893 34.20 10.69 -18.26
CA GLU A 893 34.35 10.84 -19.70
C GLU A 893 34.86 12.27 -19.95
N ASP A 894 35.82 12.39 -20.87
CA ASP A 894 36.53 13.61 -21.27
C ASP A 894 37.50 14.25 -20.23
N LEU A 895 38.80 13.95 -20.42
CA LEU A 895 39.90 14.90 -20.20
C LEU A 895 40.77 14.96 -21.47
N THR A 896 40.17 15.39 -22.58
CA THR A 896 40.82 15.66 -23.86
C THR A 896 41.15 17.14 -24.06
N GLU A 897 41.60 17.82 -22.98
CA GLU A 897 42.44 19.02 -23.14
C GLU A 897 43.76 18.63 -23.83
N ASN A 898 43.76 18.67 -25.16
CA ASN A 898 44.95 18.58 -25.98
C ASN A 898 44.92 19.77 -26.97
N PRO A 899 45.82 20.76 -26.85
CA PRO A 899 45.69 22.02 -27.54
C PRO A 899 46.01 21.90 -29.04
N GLY A 900 44.97 21.84 -29.87
CA GLY A 900 45.03 22.01 -31.32
C GLY A 900 44.39 20.87 -32.10
N GLU A 901 43.17 21.11 -32.61
CA GLU A 901 42.63 20.31 -33.71
C GLU A 901 43.39 20.61 -35.00
N GLY A 902 43.67 19.57 -35.80
CA GLY A 902 44.51 19.65 -36.98
C GLY A 902 44.20 18.61 -38.05
N THR A 903 43.05 18.79 -38.72
CA THR A 903 42.63 18.14 -39.99
C THR A 903 42.44 16.61 -40.01
N GLU A 904 41.23 16.15 -40.38
CA GLU A 904 41.06 14.84 -41.04
C GLU A 904 41.76 14.81 -42.43
N PRO A 905 41.87 13.64 -43.09
CA PRO A 905 40.80 13.31 -44.05
C PRO A 905 40.47 11.81 -44.22
N GLY A 906 39.20 11.44 -44.05
CA GLY A 906 38.41 10.70 -45.04
C GLY A 906 38.69 9.22 -45.36
N SER A 907 37.62 8.42 -45.39
CA SER A 907 37.56 7.12 -46.12
C SER A 907 36.12 6.77 -46.55
N PRO A 908 35.91 5.92 -47.58
CA PRO A 908 34.92 6.25 -48.60
C PRO A 908 33.57 5.53 -48.46
N GLY A 909 32.50 6.22 -48.86
CA GLY A 909 31.16 5.67 -48.93
C GLY A 909 30.89 4.83 -50.19
N THR A 910 30.05 3.80 -50.01
CA THR A 910 29.33 3.09 -51.08
C THR A 910 27.86 2.98 -50.64
N GLY A 911 26.84 3.28 -51.43
CA GLY A 911 26.81 3.66 -52.84
C GLY A 911 25.90 2.73 -53.63
N ASP A 912 24.62 3.07 -53.73
CA ASP A 912 23.62 2.39 -54.58
C ASP A 912 22.63 3.46 -55.12
N PRO A 913 22.20 3.46 -56.41
CA PRO A 913 21.61 4.66 -57.02
C PRO A 913 20.22 4.46 -57.67
N ASP A 914 19.22 5.25 -57.27
CA ASP A 914 18.06 5.54 -58.16
C ASP A 914 17.41 6.93 -57.94
N ARG A 915 17.81 7.89 -58.78
CA ARG A 915 17.00 8.79 -59.64
C ARG A 915 15.54 9.22 -59.25
N PRO A 916 15.06 10.41 -59.73
CA PRO A 916 15.47 11.78 -59.36
C PRO A 916 14.26 12.78 -59.18
N THR A 917 14.56 14.09 -59.10
CA THR A 917 13.75 15.29 -59.44
C THR A 917 12.62 15.80 -58.52
N ASP A 918 12.93 16.96 -57.90
CA ASP A 918 12.13 18.12 -57.46
C ASP A 918 11.27 18.73 -58.64
N PRO A 919 10.34 19.74 -58.53
CA PRO A 919 10.29 20.80 -57.50
C PRO A 919 8.95 21.46 -57.04
N GLY A 920 9.04 22.24 -55.95
CA GLY A 920 8.16 23.41 -55.64
C GLY A 920 7.11 23.24 -54.54
N THR A 921 6.57 24.29 -53.87
CA THR A 921 6.85 25.76 -53.87
C THR A 921 6.07 26.45 -52.73
N GLY A 922 6.66 27.46 -52.05
CA GLY A 922 5.97 28.45 -51.18
C GLY A 922 5.55 27.95 -49.78
N GLY A 923 5.24 28.81 -48.80
CA GLY A 923 5.17 30.29 -48.79
C GLY A 923 5.00 30.86 -47.35
N SER A 924 4.87 32.19 -47.25
CA SER A 924 4.78 33.05 -46.05
C SER A 924 3.71 32.65 -44.99
N ASP A 925 3.76 33.10 -43.72
CA ASP A 925 3.53 34.49 -43.25
C ASP A 925 4.15 34.83 -41.86
N ASP A 926 4.27 36.14 -41.58
CA ASP A 926 4.63 36.81 -40.31
C ASP A 926 3.55 37.89 -40.02
N PRO A 927 3.24 38.26 -38.76
CA PRO A 927 3.65 39.61 -38.33
C PRO A 927 3.90 39.84 -36.82
N ALA A 928 5.16 40.16 -36.47
CA ALA A 928 5.56 41.28 -35.57
C ALA A 928 5.12 41.24 -34.06
N THR A 929 5.59 42.08 -33.12
CA THR A 929 6.25 43.42 -33.14
C THR A 929 7.27 43.57 -32.00
N GLY A 930 8.27 44.47 -32.12
CA GLY A 930 9.07 44.95 -30.97
C GLY A 930 10.53 45.34 -31.24
N ASN A 931 10.78 46.60 -31.63
CA ASN A 931 12.11 47.24 -31.79
C ASN A 931 11.94 48.73 -31.36
N PRO A 932 12.97 49.58 -31.13
CA PRO A 932 14.41 49.38 -31.36
C PRO A 932 15.39 49.85 -30.26
N ASP A 933 16.68 49.53 -30.44
CA ASP A 933 17.75 50.55 -30.47
C ASP A 933 19.00 50.06 -31.25
N THR A 934 19.89 50.96 -31.66
CA THR A 934 21.02 50.77 -32.62
C THR A 934 22.27 51.57 -32.18
N PRO A 935 23.47 51.61 -32.84
CA PRO A 935 24.00 50.99 -34.10
C PRO A 935 25.24 50.06 -33.88
N VAL A 936 25.70 49.14 -34.77
CA VAL A 936 26.12 49.09 -36.21
C VAL A 936 27.61 49.44 -36.47
N THR A 937 28.22 48.82 -37.52
CA THR A 937 29.58 48.95 -38.14
C THR A 937 30.69 48.01 -37.61
N GLU A 938 31.57 47.37 -38.43
CA GLU A 938 31.55 47.09 -39.90
C GLU A 938 32.50 45.90 -40.30
N ASP A 939 32.62 45.63 -41.61
CA ASP A 939 33.14 44.41 -42.30
C ASP A 939 34.63 44.58 -42.82
N PRO A 940 35.15 43.88 -43.87
CA PRO A 940 35.59 42.46 -44.02
C PRO A 940 37.11 42.25 -44.37
N GLY A 941 37.52 40.98 -44.56
CA GLY A 941 38.45 40.57 -45.66
C GLY A 941 39.77 39.84 -45.28
N THR A 942 40.49 39.12 -46.17
CA THR A 942 40.19 38.50 -47.50
C THR A 942 41.31 37.50 -47.90
N ASP A 943 40.93 36.35 -48.47
CA ASP A 943 41.54 35.53 -49.55
C ASP A 943 43.07 35.26 -49.77
N GLU A 944 43.34 33.96 -50.00
CA GLU A 944 44.23 33.30 -51.00
C GLU A 944 45.77 33.09 -50.80
N PRO A 945 46.39 32.02 -51.40
CA PRO A 945 47.62 31.38 -50.86
C PRO A 945 48.77 30.97 -51.85
N VAL A 946 49.96 30.67 -51.30
CA VAL A 946 51.12 29.95 -51.91
C VAL A 946 51.95 29.28 -50.77
N GLY A 947 52.63 28.13 -50.88
CA GLY A 947 52.72 27.09 -51.93
C GLY A 947 54.01 26.21 -51.82
N GLU A 948 54.14 25.22 -52.73
CA GLU A 948 55.33 24.37 -53.04
C GLU A 948 55.83 23.27 -52.04
N THR A 949 56.71 22.39 -52.55
CA THR A 949 57.26 21.11 -52.00
C THR A 949 58.79 21.05 -52.33
N PRO A 950 59.60 19.95 -52.29
CA PRO A 950 59.41 18.55 -51.81
C PRO A 950 60.59 17.86 -51.02
N SER A 951 60.31 16.66 -50.50
CA SER A 951 61.15 15.43 -50.35
C SER A 951 62.63 15.40 -49.90
N ALA A 952 62.93 14.54 -48.89
CA ALA A 952 64.11 13.65 -48.83
C ALA A 952 63.98 12.49 -47.79
N GLU A 953 64.50 11.30 -48.12
CA GLU A 953 64.80 10.15 -47.23
C GLU A 953 66.36 10.02 -47.08
N PRO A 954 67.02 8.93 -46.59
CA PRO A 954 66.62 7.72 -45.84
C PRO A 954 67.57 7.39 -44.63
N GLY A 955 67.54 6.16 -44.07
CA GLY A 955 68.65 5.64 -43.24
C GLY A 955 68.38 4.35 -42.42
N ASP A 956 69.03 3.23 -42.77
CA ASP A 956 68.91 1.89 -42.13
C ASP A 956 70.07 1.54 -41.16
N GLY A 957 69.89 0.52 -40.29
CA GLY A 957 70.97 -0.01 -39.44
C GLY A 957 70.66 -1.26 -38.60
N GLU A 958 71.29 -2.37 -38.98
CA GLU A 958 71.50 -3.73 -38.40
C GLU A 958 71.57 -3.91 -36.84
N ALA A 959 71.62 -5.11 -36.23
CA ALA A 959 71.07 -6.47 -36.48
C ALA A 959 71.61 -7.45 -35.38
N GLU A 960 70.86 -8.48 -34.97
CA GLU A 960 71.36 -9.89 -34.80
C GLU A 960 70.26 -10.88 -34.34
N SER A 961 70.58 -12.19 -34.33
CA SER A 961 69.58 -13.29 -34.25
C SER A 961 70.00 -14.49 -33.39
N GLY A 962 69.05 -15.12 -32.68
CA GLY A 962 69.24 -16.37 -31.95
C GLY A 962 68.48 -17.57 -32.58
N GLU A 963 69.12 -18.74 -32.65
CA GLU A 963 68.47 -19.96 -33.17
C GLU A 963 67.31 -20.45 -32.26
N PRO A 964 66.20 -20.98 -32.82
CA PRO A 964 65.09 -21.48 -32.03
C PRO A 964 65.48 -22.75 -31.25
N THR A 965 65.13 -22.77 -29.97
CA THR A 965 65.45 -23.87 -29.03
C THR A 965 64.86 -25.22 -29.45
N ALA A 966 65.41 -26.31 -28.91
CA ALA A 966 64.85 -27.65 -29.09
C ALA A 966 63.36 -27.76 -28.68
N THR A 967 62.92 -26.95 -27.71
CA THR A 967 61.54 -26.85 -27.25
C THR A 967 60.65 -26.15 -28.27
N GLN A 968 61.08 -25.03 -28.85
CA GLN A 968 60.38 -24.38 -29.96
C GLN A 968 60.27 -25.30 -31.19
N ARG A 969 61.37 -25.95 -31.60
CA ARG A 969 61.37 -26.95 -32.70
C ARG A 969 60.44 -28.16 -32.42
N LYS A 970 60.17 -28.47 -31.14
CA LYS A 970 59.15 -29.47 -30.72
C LYS A 970 57.72 -28.93 -30.91
N TRP A 971 57.45 -27.71 -30.45
CA TRP A 971 56.14 -27.05 -30.56
C TRP A 971 55.71 -26.79 -32.00
N GLU A 972 56.64 -26.38 -32.88
CA GLU A 972 56.34 -26.22 -34.30
C GLU A 972 55.99 -27.55 -34.98
N LYS A 973 56.75 -28.62 -34.69
CA LYS A 973 56.44 -29.98 -35.17
C LYS A 973 55.07 -30.45 -34.67
N ALA A 974 54.68 -30.09 -33.44
CA ALA A 974 53.33 -30.36 -32.91
C ALA A 974 52.24 -29.55 -33.64
N ARG A 975 52.40 -28.23 -33.81
CA ARG A 975 51.49 -27.36 -34.59
C ARG A 975 51.35 -27.86 -36.04
N ALA A 976 52.44 -28.27 -36.68
CA ALA A 976 52.45 -28.82 -38.03
C ALA A 976 51.71 -30.17 -38.11
N LYS A 977 51.91 -31.09 -37.15
CA LYS A 977 51.17 -32.35 -37.07
C LYS A 977 49.68 -32.11 -36.87
N ALA A 978 49.29 -31.18 -35.99
CA ALA A 978 47.90 -30.79 -35.77
C ALA A 978 47.22 -30.20 -37.03
N ARG A 979 47.91 -29.31 -37.76
CA ARG A 979 47.45 -28.77 -39.05
C ARG A 979 47.25 -29.89 -40.09
N LYS A 980 48.21 -30.81 -40.24
CA LYS A 980 48.07 -31.99 -41.14
C LYS A 980 46.91 -32.91 -40.74
N ARG A 981 46.68 -33.14 -39.44
CA ARG A 981 45.56 -33.95 -38.91
C ARG A 981 44.19 -33.34 -39.23
N LYS A 982 44.01 -32.02 -39.01
CA LYS A 982 42.78 -31.28 -39.41
C LYS A 982 42.53 -31.38 -40.92
N ALA A 983 43.58 -31.22 -41.75
CA ALA A 983 43.47 -31.34 -43.21
C ALA A 983 43.06 -32.76 -43.66
N ALA A 984 43.66 -33.81 -43.09
CA ALA A 984 43.33 -35.21 -43.40
C ALA A 984 41.86 -35.54 -43.07
N VAL A 985 41.36 -35.10 -41.91
CA VAL A 985 39.95 -35.27 -41.53
C VAL A 985 39.00 -34.52 -42.48
N LYS A 986 39.34 -33.28 -42.90
CA LYS A 986 38.56 -32.51 -43.89
C LYS A 986 38.52 -33.20 -45.26
N LYS A 987 39.60 -33.89 -45.66
CA LYS A 987 39.65 -34.68 -46.91
C LYS A 987 38.85 -35.99 -46.80
N CYS A 988 38.94 -36.73 -45.69
CA CYS A 988 38.13 -37.93 -45.45
C CYS A 988 36.62 -37.64 -45.45
N LYS A 989 36.16 -36.50 -44.91
CA LYS A 989 34.73 -36.15 -44.88
C LYS A 989 34.07 -36.06 -46.28
N LYS A 990 34.84 -35.76 -47.34
CA LYS A 990 34.35 -35.65 -48.73
C LYS A 990 34.10 -36.99 -49.45
N ILE A 991 34.41 -38.13 -48.84
CA ILE A 991 34.20 -39.45 -49.45
C ILE A 991 32.71 -39.84 -49.41
N LYS A 992 32.07 -40.06 -50.56
CA LYS A 992 30.63 -40.40 -50.64
C LYS A 992 30.28 -41.80 -50.09
N ASN A 993 31.14 -42.81 -50.22
CA ASN A 993 30.88 -44.16 -49.71
C ASN A 993 30.99 -44.22 -48.17
N PRO A 994 29.93 -44.60 -47.41
CA PRO A 994 29.92 -44.50 -45.95
C PRO A 994 30.97 -45.38 -45.23
N ALA A 995 31.14 -46.64 -45.67
CA ALA A 995 32.08 -47.57 -45.04
C ALA A 995 33.53 -47.10 -45.23
N LYS A 996 33.91 -46.71 -46.46
CA LYS A 996 35.24 -46.15 -46.76
C LYS A 996 35.46 -44.81 -46.04
N ARG A 997 34.44 -43.97 -45.90
CA ARG A 997 34.49 -42.73 -45.08
C ARG A 997 34.74 -43.04 -43.59
N LYS A 998 34.02 -43.99 -42.99
CA LYS A 998 34.18 -44.40 -41.58
C LYS A 998 35.58 -44.96 -41.31
N ALA A 999 36.11 -45.78 -42.21
CA ALA A 999 37.48 -46.30 -42.14
C ALA A 999 38.55 -45.19 -42.27
N CYS A 1000 38.38 -44.26 -43.23
CA CYS A 1000 39.27 -43.11 -43.42
C CYS A 1000 39.33 -42.25 -42.15
N LEU A 1001 38.16 -41.90 -41.58
CA LEU A 1001 38.06 -41.11 -40.36
C LEU A 1001 38.63 -41.82 -39.13
N LYS A 1002 38.53 -43.16 -39.02
CA LYS A 1002 39.16 -43.92 -37.93
C LYS A 1002 40.70 -43.83 -38.02
N ARG A 1003 41.29 -44.00 -39.21
CA ARG A 1003 42.75 -43.85 -39.42
C ARG A 1003 43.22 -42.41 -39.22
N ALA A 1004 42.48 -41.41 -39.71
CA ALA A 1004 42.79 -39.99 -39.53
C ALA A 1004 42.57 -39.46 -38.09
N ARG A 1005 41.99 -40.27 -37.20
CA ARG A 1005 41.90 -40.02 -35.75
C ARG A 1005 42.94 -40.81 -34.93
N ALA A 1006 43.44 -41.94 -35.43
CA ALA A 1006 44.50 -42.70 -34.76
C ALA A 1006 45.89 -42.04 -34.90
N ASN A 1007 46.16 -41.41 -36.04
CA ASN A 1007 47.39 -40.64 -36.31
C ASN A 1007 47.31 -39.18 -35.83
#